data_AF-A0A5B7SVQ9-F1
#
_entry.id   AF-A0A5B7SVQ9-F1
#
_cell.length_a   1.000
_cell.length_b   1.000
_cell.length_c   1.000
_cell.angle_alpha   90.00
_cell.angle_beta   90.00
_cell.angle_gamma   90.00
#
_symmetry.space_group_name_H-M   'P 1'
#
loop_
_entity.id
_entity.type
_entity.pdbx_description
1 polymer ?
#
loop_
_entity_poly.entity_id
_entity_poly.type
_entity_poly.pdbx_seq_one_letter_code
_entity_poly.pdbx_strand_id
1 'polypeptide(L)'
;MNNQNPLAFFLKGVLFLIICLFSNYAASQCAGSDGSEIVCNKDADEANKTFDLFPHLEGSPTAGGMWSTNDPANFFALNRSTGIVNLWEVKNSGIHEFTYTNTACGESAVVTISLGGYPGEDNIDGSADACGDDPRVNLNGYIGSQTEGKFHDFNGLWEAVTPTAAAHLTDNFFDAQSAGIGIYEFTHTVPAVATCASRQVLLLLEVQRPANSGIPSNLIVCTTDDLSGLTNFNLNDLLTNEDTNGTWSESPQTNQLEDLTDNIIDVQAIRDLNISGTFEFTYLVFPGHPVCEEMRTTVEIIILPTLQGTMQADNYCEGDATYRIEITDYNDTLIPSGTYTATYSTSSISGGGGEDVPLVLRNDKTGFFEIDADDVIRNEVTTLSITSLGPTVCPDIQVAPVTFLVSDPNVVITDSCFEEEVPVAFSNIFDASFSRANGDYDVTYTITPPSGTVTTATQSNINFTNGSAAMTIPANEITETGDYEIAFEVDSGFPLGCQITAMVTITAIPSAIDLDLVVDNSCNATRIDVLVDAPILDDGSYSIVYDVTQQSTGAVVINNTIDFVGGTASYQLDVASLEQGNYTVSVRSVQDDTTLCRKIFEFEENENFAIDGIPELAEGDENQLFCRGEFGINGPTLQDIAITANGEILFYEDETSTTALSNDTPLVSGEDYFVANIDANNNCEGSQRIGVTVEIIDPVMPSSPVLNPAFCASDGVTLAELTISSPDGSAIAWFDAATDGNLLDGSTVVTDGTSYFAATEVVNGCLSQNRLEIVTTVYALESASLLFDRIELCGLDNPTVADLDQLESTTDYEVIWYDAPENGTELTSATPLSEDVTYYAQSYNPETGCINPERIAVTVDLSNCNPEAYDFFIPDGFSPNGDGRNDTFFVPNVETIYPDFTLQILNRYGSSLFKGNRNNPAWDGSGTGGTAPNGVYFYIIEFNKDGRAAEQGRLYLNR
;
A
#
# COMPACT_ATOMS: atom_id res chain seq x y z
N MET A 1 -80.33 -10.48 -88.04
CA MET A 1 -81.31 -11.53 -88.43
C MET A 1 -81.75 -12.24 -87.16
N ASN A 2 -83.06 -12.33 -86.92
CA ASN A 2 -83.77 -13.30 -86.05
C ASN A 2 -83.44 -13.25 -84.54
N ASN A 3 -84.34 -13.46 -83.60
CA ASN A 3 -85.79 -13.70 -83.58
C ASN A 3 -86.25 -13.43 -82.14
N GLN A 4 -87.50 -13.03 -81.96
CA GLN A 4 -88.15 -12.95 -80.64
C GLN A 4 -88.41 -14.35 -80.04
N ASN A 5 -88.80 -14.33 -78.76
CA ASN A 5 -89.87 -15.15 -78.12
C ASN A 5 -89.42 -16.24 -77.10
N PRO A 6 -90.31 -16.74 -76.21
CA PRO A 6 -90.56 -16.20 -74.87
C PRO A 6 -90.42 -17.30 -73.79
N LEU A 7 -89.53 -17.12 -72.81
CA LEU A 7 -89.49 -17.96 -71.59
C LEU A 7 -89.37 -17.11 -70.32
N ALA A 8 -89.94 -15.91 -70.37
CA ALA A 8 -89.78 -14.87 -69.35
C ALA A 8 -90.90 -14.83 -68.28
N PHE A 9 -91.84 -15.77 -68.26
CA PHE A 9 -93.05 -15.63 -67.43
C PHE A 9 -93.32 -16.72 -66.39
N PHE A 10 -92.62 -17.87 -66.40
CA PHE A 10 -93.00 -18.99 -65.51
C PHE A 10 -91.98 -19.33 -64.40
N LEU A 11 -90.70 -19.01 -64.54
CA LEU A 11 -89.73 -19.20 -63.44
C LEU A 11 -89.65 -18.02 -62.46
N LYS A 12 -90.30 -16.89 -62.77
CA LYS A 12 -90.46 -15.74 -61.85
C LYS A 12 -91.40 -16.03 -60.67
N GLY A 13 -92.14 -17.14 -60.69
CA GLY A 13 -93.12 -17.47 -59.63
C GLY A 13 -92.59 -18.33 -58.48
N VAL A 14 -91.52 -19.11 -58.70
CA VAL A 14 -91.09 -20.15 -57.72
C VAL A 14 -89.86 -19.74 -56.91
N LEU A 15 -89.00 -18.85 -57.40
CA LEU A 15 -87.92 -18.28 -56.59
C LEU A 15 -88.38 -17.13 -55.67
N PHE A 16 -89.53 -16.53 -55.97
CA PHE A 16 -90.18 -15.52 -55.12
C PHE A 16 -90.63 -16.07 -53.76
N LEU A 17 -90.71 -17.40 -53.62
CA LEU A 17 -91.08 -18.07 -52.36
C LEU A 17 -89.88 -18.41 -51.46
N ILE A 18 -88.65 -18.32 -51.97
CA ILE A 18 -87.40 -18.51 -51.18
C ILE A 18 -86.82 -17.17 -50.71
N ILE A 19 -87.21 -16.06 -51.34
CA ILE A 19 -86.77 -14.69 -51.00
C ILE A 19 -87.66 -14.05 -49.89
N CYS A 20 -88.82 -14.64 -49.56
CA CYS A 20 -89.71 -14.15 -48.51
C CYS A 20 -89.48 -14.77 -47.11
N LEU A 21 -88.37 -15.48 -46.90
CA LEU A 21 -88.00 -16.06 -45.59
C LEU A 21 -86.66 -15.58 -45.03
N PHE A 22 -86.05 -14.54 -45.62
CA PHE A 22 -84.99 -13.74 -44.98
C PHE A 22 -85.51 -12.33 -44.73
N SER A 23 -86.28 -12.19 -43.67
CA SER A 23 -86.54 -10.90 -43.03
C SER A 23 -85.30 -10.48 -42.25
N ASN A 24 -84.95 -9.21 -42.40
CA ASN A 24 -84.11 -8.38 -41.53
C ASN A 24 -82.60 -8.67 -41.53
N TYR A 25 -81.84 -7.74 -42.11
CA TYR A 25 -80.91 -6.85 -41.39
C TYR A 25 -80.44 -5.77 -42.38
N ALA A 26 -81.30 -4.82 -42.71
CA ALA A 26 -80.81 -3.50 -43.13
C ALA A 26 -80.54 -2.74 -41.83
N ALA A 27 -79.33 -2.87 -41.30
CA ALA A 27 -78.88 -1.98 -40.23
C ALA A 27 -78.89 -0.56 -40.81
N SER A 28 -79.66 0.33 -40.21
CA SER A 28 -79.45 1.77 -40.38
C SER A 28 -78.05 2.06 -39.86
N GLN A 29 -77.15 2.56 -40.70
CA GLN A 29 -75.84 3.01 -40.22
C GLN A 29 -76.07 4.16 -39.23
N CYS A 30 -75.70 3.96 -37.98
CA CYS A 30 -76.07 4.83 -36.87
C CYS A 30 -74.96 5.85 -36.55
N ALA A 31 -73.71 5.53 -36.90
CA ALA A 31 -72.56 6.43 -36.81
C ALA A 31 -72.36 7.28 -38.08
N GLY A 32 -73.10 7.00 -39.16
CA GLY A 32 -72.89 7.60 -40.47
C GLY A 32 -71.83 6.86 -41.30
N SER A 33 -71.24 7.53 -42.27
CA SER A 33 -70.07 7.10 -43.03
C SER A 33 -68.98 8.17 -42.96
N ASP A 34 -67.75 7.77 -43.29
CA ASP A 34 -66.58 8.67 -43.23
C ASP A 34 -66.81 9.93 -44.07
N GLY A 35 -66.32 11.06 -43.56
CA GLY A 35 -66.39 12.36 -44.20
C GLY A 35 -65.04 13.05 -44.20
N SER A 36 -64.90 14.09 -45.03
CA SER A 36 -63.65 14.85 -45.13
C SER A 36 -63.92 16.33 -45.31
N GLU A 37 -63.09 17.17 -44.68
CA GLU A 37 -63.14 18.63 -44.83
C GLU A 37 -61.74 19.20 -45.04
N ILE A 38 -61.64 20.30 -45.78
CA ILE A 38 -60.37 21.01 -46.02
C ILE A 38 -60.45 22.40 -45.38
N VAL A 39 -59.55 22.68 -44.44
CA VAL A 39 -59.48 23.98 -43.75
C VAL A 39 -58.12 24.61 -44.00
N CYS A 40 -58.03 25.54 -44.95
CA CYS A 40 -56.72 26.06 -45.38
C CYS A 40 -56.12 27.16 -44.49
N ASN A 41 -56.94 28.02 -43.91
CA ASN A 41 -56.48 29.12 -43.06
C ASN A 41 -57.15 28.99 -41.69
N LYS A 42 -56.66 28.04 -40.89
CA LYS A 42 -57.22 27.77 -39.55
C LYS A 42 -57.22 29.04 -38.69
N ASP A 43 -56.18 29.86 -38.84
CA ASP A 43 -55.87 31.09 -38.10
C ASP A 43 -56.67 32.33 -38.52
N ALA A 44 -57.33 32.31 -39.69
CA ALA A 44 -57.99 33.50 -40.26
C ALA A 44 -59.45 33.67 -39.81
N ASP A 45 -60.07 32.61 -39.26
CA ASP A 45 -61.47 32.60 -38.82
C ASP A 45 -61.58 32.10 -37.38
N GLU A 46 -62.19 32.91 -36.51
CA GLU A 46 -62.44 32.54 -35.11
C GLU A 46 -63.44 31.39 -34.96
N ALA A 47 -64.31 31.15 -35.96
CA ALA A 47 -65.24 30.02 -35.95
C ALA A 47 -64.53 28.66 -35.87
N ASN A 48 -63.27 28.59 -36.30
CA ASN A 48 -62.44 27.40 -36.22
C ASN A 48 -62.04 27.02 -34.79
N LYS A 49 -62.27 27.89 -33.78
CA LYS A 49 -62.09 27.56 -32.36
C LYS A 49 -63.15 26.60 -31.82
N THR A 50 -64.31 26.57 -32.48
CA THR A 50 -65.45 25.75 -32.09
C THR A 50 -65.94 24.93 -33.28
N PHE A 51 -65.01 24.36 -34.03
CA PHE A 51 -65.32 23.60 -35.24
C PHE A 51 -66.09 22.31 -34.88
N ASP A 52 -67.36 22.21 -35.28
CA ASP A 52 -68.21 21.06 -34.97
C ASP A 52 -68.01 19.97 -36.02
N LEU A 53 -67.51 18.80 -35.61
CA LEU A 53 -67.22 17.67 -36.51
C LEU A 53 -68.48 16.91 -36.94
N PHE A 54 -69.58 16.97 -36.16
CA PHE A 54 -70.75 16.11 -36.37
C PHE A 54 -71.48 16.37 -37.71
N PRO A 55 -71.63 17.62 -38.19
CA PRO A 55 -72.20 17.91 -39.51
C PRO A 55 -71.37 17.38 -40.70
N HIS A 56 -70.08 17.06 -40.49
CA HIS A 56 -69.18 16.61 -41.54
C HIS A 56 -69.15 15.08 -41.70
N LEU A 57 -69.93 14.35 -40.90
CA LEU A 57 -70.17 12.92 -41.09
C LEU A 57 -71.20 12.70 -42.21
N GLU A 58 -70.92 11.74 -43.10
CA GLU A 58 -71.83 11.40 -44.20
C GLU A 58 -72.91 10.39 -43.77
N GLY A 59 -73.93 10.16 -44.62
CA GLY A 59 -74.81 8.99 -44.49
C GLY A 59 -75.79 8.96 -43.31
N SER A 60 -76.35 10.12 -42.92
CA SER A 60 -77.41 10.26 -41.88
C SER A 60 -77.03 9.74 -40.47
N PRO A 61 -75.96 10.27 -39.86
CA PRO A 61 -75.53 9.90 -38.51
C PRO A 61 -76.56 10.29 -37.44
N THR A 62 -76.63 9.53 -36.35
CA THR A 62 -77.48 9.82 -35.18
C THR A 62 -76.64 10.31 -34.00
N ALA A 63 -77.13 11.31 -33.26
CA ALA A 63 -76.44 11.89 -32.11
C ALA A 63 -76.42 10.94 -30.90
N GLY A 64 -75.47 11.15 -29.96
CA GLY A 64 -75.35 10.38 -28.71
C GLY A 64 -74.08 9.51 -28.57
N GLY A 65 -73.21 9.49 -29.58
CA GLY A 65 -71.88 8.88 -29.54
C GLY A 65 -70.79 9.76 -28.91
N MET A 66 -69.58 9.19 -28.82
CA MET A 66 -68.36 9.83 -28.30
C MET A 66 -67.35 10.02 -29.42
N TRP A 67 -66.51 11.05 -29.30
CA TRP A 67 -65.42 11.32 -30.24
C TRP A 67 -64.07 10.90 -29.67
N SER A 68 -63.18 10.47 -30.56
CA SER A 68 -61.76 10.21 -30.29
C SER A 68 -60.91 10.69 -31.47
N THR A 69 -59.61 10.79 -31.28
CA THR A 69 -58.63 11.05 -32.34
C THR A 69 -57.49 10.05 -32.18
N ASN A 70 -56.86 9.69 -33.30
CA ASN A 70 -55.67 8.83 -33.33
C ASN A 70 -54.36 9.63 -33.22
N ASP A 71 -54.42 10.96 -33.31
CA ASP A 71 -53.27 11.84 -33.08
C ASP A 71 -53.30 12.39 -31.64
N PRO A 72 -52.38 11.96 -30.77
CA PRO A 72 -52.28 12.47 -29.39
C PRO A 72 -52.13 13.99 -29.30
N ALA A 73 -51.55 14.65 -30.31
CA ALA A 73 -51.39 16.10 -30.34
C ALA A 73 -52.73 16.85 -30.38
N ASN A 74 -53.79 16.21 -30.89
CA ASN A 74 -55.12 16.79 -31.01
C ASN A 74 -56.03 16.51 -29.81
N PHE A 75 -55.54 15.75 -28.82
CA PHE A 75 -56.37 15.32 -27.69
C PHE A 75 -56.94 16.48 -26.87
N PHE A 76 -56.15 17.54 -26.70
CA PHE A 76 -56.57 18.74 -25.96
C PHE A 76 -57.44 19.69 -26.79
N ALA A 77 -57.26 19.67 -28.11
CA ALA A 77 -58.08 20.46 -29.03
C ALA A 77 -59.50 19.90 -29.18
N LEU A 78 -59.73 18.60 -28.93
CA LEU A 78 -61.02 17.93 -29.13
C LEU A 78 -61.83 17.78 -27.84
N ASN A 79 -63.03 18.36 -27.81
CA ASN A 79 -64.04 18.00 -26.82
C ASN A 79 -64.74 16.68 -27.22
N ARG A 80 -64.32 15.59 -26.58
CA ARG A 80 -64.75 14.22 -26.89
C ARG A 80 -66.24 13.93 -26.63
N SER A 81 -66.95 14.75 -25.85
CA SER A 81 -68.38 14.57 -25.61
C SER A 81 -69.27 15.34 -26.57
N THR A 82 -68.76 16.45 -27.15
CA THR A 82 -69.54 17.30 -28.06
C THR A 82 -69.12 17.17 -29.53
N GLY A 83 -67.89 16.73 -29.82
CA GLY A 83 -67.34 16.71 -31.18
C GLY A 83 -66.84 18.07 -31.65
N ILE A 84 -66.74 19.04 -30.74
CA ILE A 84 -66.19 20.36 -31.04
C ILE A 84 -64.66 20.26 -30.94
N VAL A 85 -63.95 20.63 -32.02
CA VAL A 85 -62.50 20.76 -32.06
C VAL A 85 -62.07 22.22 -32.19
N ASN A 86 -61.12 22.64 -31.37
CA ASN A 86 -60.44 23.92 -31.51
C ASN A 86 -59.27 23.76 -32.48
N LEU A 87 -59.49 24.08 -33.75
CA LEU A 87 -58.45 23.94 -34.78
C LEU A 87 -57.27 24.90 -34.57
N TRP A 88 -57.39 25.96 -33.76
CA TRP A 88 -56.26 26.82 -33.42
C TRP A 88 -55.29 26.16 -32.42
N GLU A 89 -55.78 25.18 -31.65
CA GLU A 89 -54.98 24.38 -30.71
C GLU A 89 -54.35 23.14 -31.36
N VAL A 90 -54.72 22.81 -32.60
CA VAL A 90 -54.03 21.79 -33.40
C VAL A 90 -52.67 22.34 -33.80
N LYS A 91 -51.60 21.71 -33.33
CA LYS A 91 -50.22 22.23 -33.41
C LYS A 91 -49.44 21.82 -34.65
N ASN A 92 -50.03 21.02 -35.52
CA ASN A 92 -49.39 20.52 -36.74
C ASN A 92 -50.32 20.70 -37.93
N SER A 93 -49.77 21.15 -39.05
CA SER A 93 -50.47 21.14 -40.33
C SER A 93 -50.49 19.71 -40.89
N GLY A 94 -51.53 19.32 -41.63
CA GLY A 94 -51.61 17.98 -42.20
C GLY A 94 -52.98 17.34 -42.11
N ILE A 95 -53.01 16.01 -42.18
CA ILE A 95 -54.22 15.21 -42.16
C ILE A 95 -54.48 14.77 -40.72
N HIS A 96 -55.64 15.14 -40.20
CA HIS A 96 -56.08 14.86 -38.83
C HIS A 96 -57.36 14.04 -38.85
N GLU A 97 -57.39 12.92 -38.15
CA GLU A 97 -58.55 12.03 -38.11
C GLU A 97 -59.27 12.07 -36.76
N PHE A 98 -60.58 12.20 -36.82
CA PHE A 98 -61.47 12.22 -35.66
C PHE A 98 -62.53 11.14 -35.82
N THR A 99 -62.51 10.13 -34.96
CA THR A 99 -63.44 9.02 -35.00
C THR A 99 -64.65 9.31 -34.12
N TYR A 100 -65.83 9.29 -34.71
CA TYR A 100 -67.10 9.24 -34.00
C TYR A 100 -67.49 7.79 -33.74
N THR A 101 -67.81 7.43 -32.50
CA THR A 101 -68.31 6.10 -32.14
C THR A 101 -69.65 6.20 -31.45
N ASN A 102 -70.69 5.65 -32.09
CA ASN A 102 -72.03 5.62 -31.52
C ASN A 102 -72.21 4.38 -30.64
N THR A 103 -72.25 4.58 -29.32
CA THR A 103 -72.29 3.50 -28.33
C THR A 103 -73.61 2.72 -28.30
N ALA A 104 -74.70 3.26 -28.87
CA ALA A 104 -75.99 2.60 -28.91
C ALA A 104 -76.04 1.43 -29.92
N CYS A 105 -75.12 1.41 -30.88
CA CYS A 105 -75.10 0.46 -31.98
C CYS A 105 -73.69 -0.09 -32.30
N GLY A 106 -72.63 0.48 -31.72
CA GLY A 106 -71.26 -0.03 -31.83
C GLY A 106 -70.59 0.24 -33.18
N GLU A 107 -71.14 1.15 -34.00
CA GLU A 107 -70.53 1.57 -35.26
C GLU A 107 -69.70 2.84 -35.05
N SER A 108 -68.70 3.02 -35.91
CA SER A 108 -67.83 4.20 -35.93
C SER A 108 -67.68 4.75 -37.35
N ALA A 109 -67.46 6.05 -37.46
CA ALA A 109 -67.15 6.76 -38.70
C ALA A 109 -66.08 7.82 -38.44
N VAL A 110 -65.25 8.14 -39.43
CA VAL A 110 -64.12 9.06 -39.31
C VAL A 110 -64.38 10.35 -40.06
N VAL A 111 -64.12 11.48 -39.42
CA VAL A 111 -63.98 12.78 -40.08
C VAL A 111 -62.50 13.08 -40.26
N THR A 112 -62.07 13.17 -41.51
CA THR A 112 -60.69 13.52 -41.88
C THR A 112 -60.61 15.01 -42.21
N ILE A 113 -59.88 15.78 -41.39
CA ILE A 113 -59.60 17.20 -41.62
C ILE A 113 -58.24 17.34 -42.30
N SER A 114 -58.21 17.87 -43.51
CA SER A 114 -56.98 18.34 -44.16
C SER A 114 -56.75 19.80 -43.76
N LEU A 115 -55.89 20.01 -42.76
CA LEU A 115 -55.63 21.31 -42.16
C LEU A 115 -54.40 21.96 -42.81
N GLY A 116 -54.61 23.08 -43.50
CA GLY A 116 -53.53 23.92 -44.02
C GLY A 116 -52.76 24.58 -42.88
N GLY A 117 -51.46 24.79 -43.09
CA GLY A 117 -50.59 25.29 -42.04
C GLY A 117 -50.71 26.79 -41.77
N TYR A 118 -50.44 27.16 -40.52
CA TYR A 118 -50.22 28.50 -40.03
C TYR A 118 -48.77 28.61 -39.54
N PRO A 119 -47.89 29.25 -40.31
CA PRO A 119 -46.46 29.32 -39.99
C PRO A 119 -46.12 30.27 -38.85
N GLY A 120 -47.06 31.11 -38.38
CA GLY A 120 -46.81 32.14 -37.36
C GLY A 120 -47.05 33.56 -37.87
N GLU A 121 -46.49 34.54 -37.15
CA GLU A 121 -46.43 35.95 -37.57
C GLU A 121 -44.96 36.38 -37.68
N ASP A 122 -44.66 37.21 -38.68
CA ASP A 122 -43.30 37.75 -38.85
C ASP A 122 -42.95 38.68 -37.66
N ASN A 123 -41.70 38.65 -37.19
CA ASN A 123 -41.21 39.52 -36.11
C ASN A 123 -40.35 40.69 -36.63
N ILE A 124 -40.74 41.28 -37.77
CA ILE A 124 -39.95 42.29 -38.51
C ILE A 124 -39.68 43.57 -37.68
N ASP A 125 -40.28 43.71 -36.50
CA ASP A 125 -39.97 44.77 -35.55
C ASP A 125 -38.65 44.56 -34.78
N GLY A 126 -37.98 43.42 -34.94
CA GLY A 126 -36.67 43.12 -34.34
C GLY A 126 -36.75 42.76 -32.85
N SER A 127 -37.89 42.25 -32.40
CA SER A 127 -38.15 41.92 -30.98
C SER A 127 -37.56 40.58 -30.50
N ALA A 128 -36.89 39.82 -31.39
CA ALA A 128 -36.25 38.56 -31.02
C ALA A 128 -34.76 38.77 -30.76
N ASP A 129 -34.40 38.68 -29.49
CA ASP A 129 -33.02 38.67 -29.05
C ASP A 129 -32.66 37.30 -28.49
N ALA A 130 -31.40 36.91 -28.68
CA ALA A 130 -30.76 35.82 -27.98
C ALA A 130 -29.40 36.26 -27.44
N CYS A 131 -28.93 35.63 -26.36
CA CYS A 131 -27.56 35.88 -25.91
C CYS A 131 -26.56 35.06 -26.73
N GLY A 132 -25.40 35.65 -27.01
CA GLY A 132 -24.32 35.02 -27.78
C GLY A 132 -23.55 33.93 -27.02
N ASP A 133 -24.01 33.51 -25.85
CA ASP A 133 -23.55 32.34 -25.12
C ASP A 133 -24.63 31.23 -25.04
N ASP A 134 -25.77 31.39 -25.72
CA ASP A 134 -26.84 30.39 -25.79
C ASP A 134 -26.59 29.43 -26.98
N PRO A 135 -26.23 28.15 -26.72
CA PRO A 135 -25.99 27.18 -27.79
C PRO A 135 -27.28 26.60 -28.40
N ARG A 136 -28.47 26.92 -27.85
CA ARG A 136 -29.74 26.26 -28.22
C ARG A 136 -30.93 27.20 -28.21
N VAL A 137 -30.85 28.27 -28.98
CA VAL A 137 -31.97 29.22 -29.19
C VAL A 137 -33.11 28.55 -29.95
N ASN A 138 -34.26 28.38 -29.29
CA ASN A 138 -35.44 27.78 -29.92
C ASN A 138 -36.24 28.82 -30.74
N LEU A 139 -36.15 28.72 -32.07
CA LEU A 139 -36.74 29.68 -33.00
C LEU A 139 -38.28 29.73 -32.96
N ASN A 140 -38.93 28.64 -32.57
CA ASN A 140 -40.39 28.61 -32.40
C ASN A 140 -40.87 29.61 -31.32
N GLY A 141 -40.00 30.01 -30.38
CA GLY A 141 -40.31 31.00 -29.36
C GLY A 141 -40.65 32.39 -29.91
N TYR A 142 -40.24 32.70 -31.15
CA TYR A 142 -40.23 34.07 -31.68
C TYR A 142 -41.23 34.35 -32.81
N ILE A 143 -41.97 33.34 -33.29
CA ILE A 143 -42.92 33.45 -34.42
C ILE A 143 -44.40 33.25 -33.99
N GLY A 144 -44.70 33.41 -32.70
CA GLY A 144 -46.04 33.27 -32.13
C GLY A 144 -46.97 34.46 -32.35
N SER A 145 -48.28 34.29 -32.13
CA SER A 145 -49.25 35.39 -32.12
C SER A 145 -49.52 35.88 -30.69
N GLN A 146 -49.79 37.17 -30.53
CA GLN A 146 -50.29 37.74 -29.26
C GLN A 146 -51.76 37.38 -28.97
N THR A 147 -52.46 36.75 -29.93
CA THR A 147 -53.84 36.32 -29.74
C THR A 147 -53.89 34.99 -28.98
N GLU A 148 -54.54 34.98 -27.82
CA GLU A 148 -54.66 33.79 -26.96
C GLU A 148 -55.23 32.58 -27.73
N GLY A 149 -54.55 31.44 -27.60
CA GLY A 149 -54.93 30.18 -28.24
C GLY A 149 -54.58 30.05 -29.72
N LYS A 150 -53.92 31.04 -30.34
CA LYS A 150 -53.50 31.02 -31.75
C LYS A 150 -52.05 30.55 -31.88
N PHE A 151 -51.83 29.25 -32.02
CA PHE A 151 -50.49 28.66 -32.13
C PHE A 151 -50.07 28.42 -33.58
N HIS A 152 -48.83 28.78 -33.92
CA HIS A 152 -48.20 28.34 -35.17
C HIS A 152 -48.03 26.82 -35.18
N ASP A 153 -47.91 26.24 -36.37
CA ASP A 153 -47.63 24.82 -36.52
C ASP A 153 -46.15 24.51 -36.28
N PHE A 154 -45.84 23.50 -35.48
CA PHE A 154 -44.45 23.15 -35.11
C PHE A 154 -43.78 22.22 -36.14
N ASN A 155 -44.54 21.68 -37.09
CA ASN A 155 -44.05 20.76 -38.11
C ASN A 155 -43.66 21.46 -39.43
N GLY A 156 -43.44 22.78 -39.40
CA GLY A 156 -42.85 23.48 -40.53
C GLY A 156 -41.33 23.27 -40.58
N LEU A 157 -40.77 23.48 -41.77
CA LEU A 157 -39.34 23.42 -42.01
C LEU A 157 -38.72 24.77 -41.68
N TRP A 158 -37.67 24.76 -40.87
CA TRP A 158 -36.82 25.93 -40.61
C TRP A 158 -35.65 25.93 -41.59
N GLU A 159 -35.41 27.09 -42.21
CA GLU A 159 -34.26 27.29 -43.10
C GLU A 159 -33.61 28.64 -42.79
N ALA A 160 -32.28 28.66 -42.76
CA ALA A 160 -31.52 29.89 -42.63
C ALA A 160 -31.53 30.66 -43.95
N VAL A 161 -32.02 31.90 -43.92
CA VAL A 161 -31.89 32.85 -45.04
C VAL A 161 -30.48 33.45 -45.04
N THR A 162 -29.94 33.74 -43.85
CA THR A 162 -28.55 34.15 -43.68
C THR A 162 -27.61 32.94 -43.89
N PRO A 163 -26.74 32.92 -44.92
CA PRO A 163 -25.96 31.71 -45.24
C PRO A 163 -25.02 31.25 -44.12
N THR A 164 -24.49 32.18 -43.32
CA THR A 164 -23.62 31.85 -42.19
C THR A 164 -24.36 31.17 -41.04
N ALA A 165 -25.68 31.37 -40.90
CA ALA A 165 -26.49 30.70 -39.89
C ALA A 165 -26.78 29.23 -40.23
N ALA A 166 -26.70 28.83 -41.50
CA ALA A 166 -27.10 27.49 -41.93
C ALA A 166 -26.30 26.36 -41.27
N ALA A 167 -25.02 26.59 -40.96
CA ALA A 167 -24.17 25.61 -40.28
C ALA A 167 -24.48 25.48 -38.78
N HIS A 168 -25.21 26.45 -38.21
CA HIS A 168 -25.52 26.55 -36.79
C HIS A 168 -27.01 26.32 -36.51
N LEU A 169 -27.80 25.96 -37.53
CA LEU A 169 -29.22 25.66 -37.42
C LEU A 169 -29.44 24.15 -37.53
N THR A 170 -30.00 23.54 -36.49
CA THR A 170 -30.45 22.15 -36.51
C THR A 170 -31.93 22.11 -36.13
N ASP A 171 -32.77 21.68 -37.08
CA ASP A 171 -34.23 21.78 -36.98
C ASP A 171 -34.66 23.21 -36.61
N ASN A 172 -35.31 23.39 -35.46
CA ASN A 172 -35.77 24.69 -34.94
C ASN A 172 -34.81 25.31 -33.91
N PHE A 173 -33.61 24.76 -33.70
CA PHE A 173 -32.63 25.24 -32.73
C PHE A 173 -31.45 25.89 -33.43
N PHE A 174 -31.14 27.11 -33.03
CA PHE A 174 -30.00 27.88 -33.52
C PHE A 174 -28.93 28.01 -32.43
N ASP A 175 -27.71 27.66 -32.76
CA ASP A 175 -26.54 27.81 -31.89
C ASP A 175 -25.97 29.23 -32.02
N ALA A 176 -26.43 30.14 -31.16
CA ALA A 176 -26.00 31.54 -31.17
C ALA A 176 -24.56 31.68 -30.64
N GLN A 177 -24.12 30.78 -29.76
CA GLN A 177 -22.75 30.73 -29.25
C GLN A 177 -21.74 30.50 -30.38
N SER A 178 -21.97 29.48 -31.22
CA SER A 178 -21.09 29.16 -32.34
C SER A 178 -21.24 30.13 -33.51
N ALA A 179 -22.46 30.64 -33.75
CA ALA A 179 -22.71 31.56 -34.86
C ALA A 179 -22.08 32.94 -34.65
N GLY A 180 -21.91 33.36 -33.40
CA GLY A 180 -21.37 34.64 -33.00
C GLY A 180 -22.40 35.77 -32.96
N ILE A 181 -21.93 36.98 -32.62
CA ILE A 181 -22.79 38.16 -32.55
C ILE A 181 -23.22 38.61 -33.94
N GLY A 182 -24.49 39.00 -34.09
CA GLY A 182 -25.01 39.42 -35.39
C GLY A 182 -26.52 39.34 -35.50
N ILE A 183 -27.03 39.69 -36.69
CA ILE A 183 -28.44 39.57 -37.02
C ILE A 183 -28.58 38.42 -38.02
N TYR A 184 -29.41 37.44 -37.68
CA TYR A 184 -29.66 36.25 -38.49
C TYR A 184 -31.13 36.18 -38.91
N GLU A 185 -31.35 35.79 -40.15
CA GLU A 185 -32.66 35.72 -40.78
C GLU A 185 -33.00 34.26 -41.09
N PHE A 186 -34.20 33.84 -40.71
CA PHE A 186 -34.70 32.47 -40.87
C PHE A 186 -36.11 32.49 -41.47
N THR A 187 -36.43 31.45 -42.24
CA THR A 187 -37.80 31.19 -42.69
C THR A 187 -38.34 29.95 -42.01
N HIS A 188 -39.59 30.02 -41.55
CA HIS A 188 -40.35 28.86 -41.10
C HIS A 188 -41.48 28.59 -42.09
N THR A 189 -41.39 27.46 -42.79
CA THR A 189 -42.26 27.10 -43.92
C THR A 189 -43.12 25.90 -43.58
N VAL A 190 -44.44 26.10 -43.53
CA VAL A 190 -45.40 25.00 -43.36
C VAL A 190 -45.78 24.43 -44.75
N PRO A 191 -45.79 23.10 -44.91
CA PRO A 191 -46.01 22.47 -46.20
C PRO A 191 -47.44 22.67 -46.73
N ALA A 192 -47.61 22.50 -48.04
CA ALA A 192 -48.92 22.46 -48.66
C ALA A 192 -49.69 21.19 -48.24
N VAL A 193 -50.98 21.30 -47.93
CA VAL A 193 -51.83 20.19 -47.48
C VAL A 193 -53.09 20.15 -48.34
N ALA A 194 -53.32 19.02 -49.04
CA ALA A 194 -54.40 18.88 -50.01
C ALA A 194 -54.42 20.03 -51.05
N THR A 195 -55.46 20.88 -51.06
CA THR A 195 -55.55 22.06 -51.94
C THR A 195 -55.01 23.34 -51.30
N CYS A 196 -54.57 23.29 -50.04
CA CYS A 196 -54.04 24.43 -49.31
C CYS A 196 -52.57 24.66 -49.68
N ALA A 197 -52.25 25.88 -50.12
CA ALA A 197 -50.89 26.25 -50.49
C ALA A 197 -49.96 26.27 -49.26
N SER A 198 -48.66 26.06 -49.49
CA SER A 198 -47.64 26.29 -48.46
C SER A 198 -47.61 27.76 -48.04
N ARG A 199 -47.30 28.01 -46.78
CA ARG A 199 -47.17 29.35 -46.20
C ARG A 199 -45.86 29.43 -45.44
N GLN A 200 -45.29 30.61 -45.33
CA GLN A 200 -44.05 30.81 -44.56
C GLN A 200 -44.09 32.14 -43.82
N VAL A 201 -43.26 32.27 -42.79
CA VAL A 201 -42.97 33.52 -42.08
C VAL A 201 -41.47 33.77 -42.05
N LEU A 202 -41.11 35.02 -41.79
CA LEU A 202 -39.74 35.49 -41.63
C LEU A 202 -39.46 35.79 -40.16
N LEU A 203 -38.37 35.22 -39.65
CA LEU A 203 -37.82 35.49 -38.32
C LEU A 203 -36.49 36.25 -38.48
N LEU A 204 -36.40 37.43 -37.86
CA LEU A 204 -35.17 38.18 -37.66
C LEU A 204 -34.73 38.04 -36.20
N LEU A 205 -33.60 37.39 -35.95
CA LEU A 205 -33.02 37.16 -34.62
C LEU A 205 -31.73 37.98 -34.45
N GLU A 206 -31.65 38.81 -33.41
CA GLU A 206 -30.43 39.53 -33.05
C GLU A 206 -29.70 38.82 -31.90
N VAL A 207 -28.45 38.41 -32.14
CA VAL A 207 -27.58 37.79 -31.14
C VAL A 207 -26.74 38.87 -30.47
N GLN A 208 -27.00 39.06 -29.18
CA GLN A 208 -26.37 40.07 -28.34
C GLN A 208 -25.06 39.56 -27.75
N ARG A 209 -24.10 40.47 -27.56
CA ARG A 209 -22.81 40.12 -26.94
C ARG A 209 -23.01 39.82 -25.44
N PRO A 210 -22.57 38.66 -24.91
CA PRO A 210 -22.57 38.40 -23.47
C PRO A 210 -21.57 39.32 -22.75
N ALA A 211 -21.85 39.62 -21.48
CA ALA A 211 -20.87 40.28 -20.62
C ALA A 211 -19.66 39.37 -20.40
N ASN A 212 -18.47 39.94 -20.19
CA ASN A 212 -17.29 39.17 -19.77
C ASN A 212 -16.61 39.85 -18.57
N SER A 213 -16.63 39.19 -17.41
CA SER A 213 -15.97 39.69 -16.19
C SER A 213 -14.48 39.33 -16.10
N GLY A 214 -13.93 38.63 -17.10
CA GLY A 214 -12.52 38.26 -17.19
C GLY A 214 -12.15 37.00 -16.42
N ILE A 215 -10.91 36.56 -16.60
CA ILE A 215 -10.30 35.41 -15.92
C ILE A 215 -9.47 35.95 -14.75
N PRO A 216 -9.71 35.47 -13.51
CA PRO A 216 -8.99 35.96 -12.34
C PRO A 216 -7.60 35.35 -12.19
N SER A 217 -6.76 36.07 -11.47
CA SER A 217 -5.52 35.60 -10.88
C SER A 217 -5.43 36.10 -9.44
N ASN A 218 -4.72 35.37 -8.59
CA ASN A 218 -4.60 35.70 -7.17
C ASN A 218 -3.25 36.36 -6.89
N LEU A 219 -3.24 37.32 -5.97
CA LEU A 219 -2.01 37.87 -5.40
C LEU A 219 -1.75 37.21 -4.05
N ILE A 220 -0.68 36.42 -3.96
CA ILE A 220 -0.25 35.77 -2.71
C ILE A 220 0.98 36.50 -2.19
N VAL A 221 0.93 36.97 -0.95
CA VAL A 221 2.03 37.62 -0.23
C VAL A 221 2.14 37.07 1.19
N CYS A 222 3.30 37.21 1.80
CA CYS A 222 3.55 36.82 3.17
C CYS A 222 3.49 38.02 4.13
N THR A 223 3.21 37.77 5.41
CA THR A 223 3.20 38.83 6.44
C THR A 223 4.53 39.58 6.59
N THR A 224 5.62 38.96 6.16
CA THR A 224 6.99 39.49 6.23
C THR A 224 7.48 40.13 4.92
N ASP A 225 6.70 40.08 3.84
CA ASP A 225 7.10 40.64 2.54
C ASP A 225 7.18 42.18 2.59
N ASP A 226 8.08 42.75 1.77
CA ASP A 226 8.12 44.19 1.52
C ASP A 226 7.01 44.59 0.54
N LEU A 227 5.89 45.04 1.09
CA LEU A 227 4.70 45.47 0.35
C LEU A 227 4.72 46.95 -0.04
N SER A 228 5.83 47.67 0.12
CA SER A 228 5.89 49.11 -0.18
C SER A 228 5.54 49.46 -1.63
N GLY A 229 5.79 48.52 -2.56
CA GLY A 229 5.39 48.63 -3.97
C GLY A 229 3.91 48.35 -4.27
N LEU A 230 3.14 47.84 -3.30
CA LEU A 230 1.75 47.41 -3.47
C LEU A 230 0.73 48.32 -2.74
N THR A 231 1.15 49.55 -2.41
CA THR A 231 0.31 50.57 -1.75
C THR A 231 -0.68 51.27 -2.70
N ASN A 232 -0.55 51.06 -4.01
CA ASN A 232 -1.45 51.55 -5.04
C ASN A 232 -1.67 50.45 -6.09
N PHE A 233 -2.02 49.25 -5.63
CA PHE A 233 -2.17 48.08 -6.48
C PHE A 233 -3.49 48.14 -7.25
N ASN A 234 -3.43 47.94 -8.56
CA ASN A 234 -4.59 47.97 -9.43
C ASN A 234 -5.21 46.57 -9.54
N LEU A 235 -6.43 46.38 -9.03
CA LEU A 235 -7.17 45.12 -9.09
C LEU A 235 -7.42 44.62 -10.52
N ASN A 236 -7.51 45.51 -11.51
CA ASN A 236 -7.64 45.08 -12.90
C ASN A 236 -6.40 44.34 -13.41
N ASP A 237 -5.23 44.54 -12.79
CA ASP A 237 -4.01 43.81 -13.15
C ASP A 237 -4.11 42.31 -12.77
N LEU A 238 -5.10 41.92 -11.96
CA LEU A 238 -5.44 40.54 -11.62
C LEU A 238 -6.49 39.91 -12.55
N LEU A 239 -7.01 40.65 -13.52
CA LEU A 239 -7.97 40.16 -14.51
C LEU A 239 -7.33 40.11 -15.90
N THR A 240 -7.83 39.19 -16.72
CA THR A 240 -7.53 39.16 -18.15
C THR A 240 -8.79 38.92 -18.97
N ASN A 241 -8.88 39.53 -20.16
CA ASN A 241 -10.02 39.43 -21.10
C ASN A 241 -11.36 39.96 -20.55
N GLU A 242 -11.33 40.83 -19.56
CA GLU A 242 -12.49 41.50 -18.97
C GLU A 242 -13.04 42.64 -19.84
N ASP A 243 -14.34 42.90 -19.71
CA ASP A 243 -14.95 44.13 -20.19
C ASP A 243 -14.65 45.28 -19.21
N THR A 244 -14.13 46.39 -19.72
CA THR A 244 -13.59 47.51 -18.93
C THR A 244 -14.61 48.30 -18.08
N ASN A 245 -15.88 47.93 -18.12
CA ASN A 245 -16.99 48.74 -17.59
C ASN A 245 -17.65 48.10 -16.36
N GLY A 246 -17.02 47.11 -15.75
CA GLY A 246 -17.50 46.49 -14.52
C GLY A 246 -17.26 47.35 -13.28
N THR A 247 -17.84 46.89 -12.18
CA THR A 247 -17.74 47.52 -10.85
C THR A 247 -17.14 46.55 -9.83
N TRP A 248 -16.38 47.08 -8.87
CA TRP A 248 -15.74 46.32 -7.81
C TRP A 248 -16.56 46.31 -6.50
N SER A 249 -16.47 45.22 -5.78
CA SER A 249 -16.99 45.05 -4.41
C SER A 249 -16.04 44.15 -3.62
N GLU A 250 -16.08 44.22 -2.29
CA GLU A 250 -15.14 43.52 -1.41
C GLU A 250 -15.83 42.66 -0.34
N SER A 251 -15.20 41.55 0.04
CA SER A 251 -15.60 40.69 1.16
C SER A 251 -14.39 39.89 1.68
N PRO A 252 -14.08 39.90 3.00
CA PRO A 252 -14.61 40.79 4.03
C PRO A 252 -14.25 42.26 3.77
N GLN A 253 -14.90 43.20 4.47
CA GLN A 253 -14.64 44.64 4.28
C GLN A 253 -13.20 45.00 4.67
N THR A 254 -12.40 45.44 3.69
CA THR A 254 -11.03 45.94 3.87
C THR A 254 -10.97 47.47 3.95
N ASN A 255 -12.08 48.16 3.60
CA ASN A 255 -12.17 49.62 3.47
C ASN A 255 -11.16 50.20 2.47
N GLN A 256 -10.73 49.40 1.48
CA GLN A 256 -9.81 49.86 0.44
C GLN A 256 -10.51 50.36 -0.82
N LEU A 257 -11.83 50.13 -0.97
CA LEU A 257 -12.61 50.66 -2.09
C LEU A 257 -13.39 51.90 -1.64
N GLU A 258 -13.13 53.06 -2.27
CA GLU A 258 -13.88 54.30 -2.00
C GLU A 258 -15.32 54.23 -2.55
N ASP A 259 -15.49 53.64 -3.74
CA ASP A 259 -16.78 53.38 -4.38
C ASP A 259 -16.72 52.18 -5.35
N LEU A 260 -17.82 51.89 -6.06
CA LEU A 260 -17.94 50.74 -6.98
C LEU A 260 -17.05 50.84 -8.24
N THR A 261 -16.46 52.00 -8.53
CA THR A 261 -15.54 52.21 -9.66
C THR A 261 -14.08 52.22 -9.24
N ASP A 262 -13.82 52.23 -7.93
CA ASP A 262 -12.49 52.15 -7.39
C ASP A 262 -11.91 50.75 -7.63
N ASN A 263 -10.67 50.74 -8.11
CA ASN A 263 -9.92 49.54 -8.45
C ASN A 263 -8.48 49.62 -7.94
N ILE A 264 -8.13 50.66 -7.16
CA ILE A 264 -6.79 50.85 -6.61
C ILE A 264 -6.84 50.61 -5.11
N ILE A 265 -6.10 49.60 -4.63
CA ILE A 265 -6.07 49.22 -3.21
C ILE A 265 -4.67 49.36 -2.61
N ASP A 266 -4.59 49.54 -1.29
CA ASP A 266 -3.34 49.46 -0.53
C ASP A 266 -3.24 48.08 0.15
N VAL A 267 -2.54 47.14 -0.49
CA VAL A 267 -2.37 45.77 0.02
C VAL A 267 -1.61 45.78 1.36
N GLN A 268 -0.71 46.75 1.55
CA GLN A 268 0.01 46.90 2.81
C GLN A 268 -0.93 47.30 3.95
N ALA A 269 -1.87 48.21 3.69
CA ALA A 269 -2.89 48.59 4.67
C ALA A 269 -3.82 47.41 5.02
N ILE A 270 -4.17 46.55 4.05
CA ILE A 270 -4.95 45.32 4.30
C ILE A 270 -4.19 44.41 5.28
N ARG A 271 -2.90 44.13 5.02
CA ARG A 271 -2.03 43.34 5.91
C ARG A 271 -2.00 43.92 7.32
N ASP A 272 -1.75 45.22 7.43
CA ASP A 272 -1.53 45.89 8.72
C ASP A 272 -2.80 45.92 9.60
N LEU A 273 -3.99 45.79 8.99
CA LEU A 273 -5.28 45.72 9.69
C LEU A 273 -5.74 44.28 9.99
N ASN A 274 -5.38 43.30 9.16
CA ASN A 274 -5.88 41.93 9.22
C ASN A 274 -4.75 40.92 8.98
N ILE A 275 -3.72 40.98 9.83
CA ILE A 275 -2.42 40.27 9.82
C ILE A 275 -2.25 39.08 8.86
N SER A 276 -3.19 38.13 8.73
CA SER A 276 -3.20 37.15 7.63
C SER A 276 -4.65 36.78 7.26
N GLY A 277 -4.87 36.33 6.04
CA GLY A 277 -6.20 35.91 5.55
C GLY A 277 -6.38 36.06 4.04
N THR A 278 -7.55 35.64 3.57
CA THR A 278 -8.00 35.81 2.18
C THR A 278 -9.00 36.95 2.09
N PHE A 279 -8.77 37.87 1.16
CA PHE A 279 -9.63 39.02 0.90
C PHE A 279 -10.10 38.96 -0.55
N GLU A 280 -11.41 38.83 -0.73
CA GLU A 280 -12.04 38.66 -2.03
C GLU A 280 -12.50 40.01 -2.57
N PHE A 281 -12.14 40.28 -3.83
CA PHE A 281 -12.62 41.43 -4.60
C PHE A 281 -13.39 40.91 -5.81
N THR A 282 -14.68 41.23 -5.88
CA THR A 282 -15.57 40.76 -6.95
C THR A 282 -15.78 41.86 -7.99
N TYR A 283 -15.40 41.57 -9.24
CA TYR A 283 -15.68 42.39 -10.42
C TYR A 283 -16.99 41.95 -11.08
N LEU A 284 -17.96 42.86 -11.15
CA LEU A 284 -19.30 42.64 -11.72
C LEU A 284 -19.45 43.42 -13.03
N VAL A 285 -19.77 42.74 -14.13
CA VAL A 285 -20.04 43.33 -15.44
C VAL A 285 -21.50 43.12 -15.82
N PHE A 286 -22.19 44.23 -16.13
CA PHE A 286 -23.54 44.20 -16.66
C PHE A 286 -23.53 44.02 -18.19
N PRO A 287 -24.42 43.19 -18.75
CA PRO A 287 -24.51 43.00 -20.19
C PRO A 287 -25.12 44.23 -20.87
N GLY A 288 -24.78 44.42 -22.15
CA GLY A 288 -25.34 45.50 -22.97
C GLY A 288 -26.84 45.34 -23.25
N HIS A 289 -27.37 44.10 -23.14
CA HIS A 289 -28.77 43.77 -23.36
C HIS A 289 -29.28 42.80 -22.29
N PRO A 290 -30.50 42.97 -21.75
CA PRO A 290 -31.06 42.13 -20.68
C PRO A 290 -31.41 40.68 -21.09
N VAL A 291 -31.20 40.31 -22.36
CA VAL A 291 -31.29 38.90 -22.80
C VAL A 291 -30.11 38.07 -22.29
N CYS A 292 -28.98 38.73 -22.04
CA CYS A 292 -27.79 38.13 -21.46
C CYS A 292 -27.78 38.31 -19.94
N GLU A 293 -27.09 37.43 -19.23
CA GLU A 293 -26.93 37.53 -17.77
C GLU A 293 -25.77 38.45 -17.37
N GLU A 294 -25.78 38.89 -16.11
CA GLU A 294 -24.64 39.58 -15.50
C GLU A 294 -23.50 38.60 -15.18
N MET A 295 -22.26 39.03 -15.37
CA MET A 295 -21.08 38.19 -15.14
C MET A 295 -20.26 38.72 -13.98
N ARG A 296 -19.75 37.80 -13.15
CA ARG A 296 -18.96 38.11 -11.96
C ARG A 296 -17.69 37.28 -11.94
N THR A 297 -16.57 37.92 -11.61
CA THR A 297 -15.28 37.27 -11.39
C THR A 297 -14.70 37.76 -10.08
N THR A 298 -14.19 36.85 -9.26
CA THR A 298 -13.55 37.19 -7.97
C THR A 298 -12.05 37.00 -8.10
N VAL A 299 -11.28 38.01 -7.67
CA VAL A 299 -9.83 37.92 -7.46
C VAL A 299 -9.55 37.92 -5.96
N GLU A 300 -8.50 37.22 -5.57
CA GLU A 300 -8.13 37.09 -4.16
C GLU A 300 -6.78 37.75 -3.88
N ILE A 301 -6.75 38.53 -2.79
CA ILE A 301 -5.52 38.94 -2.13
C ILE A 301 -5.34 38.01 -0.94
N ILE A 302 -4.33 37.14 -0.98
CA ILE A 302 -4.05 36.13 0.03
C ILE A 302 -2.79 36.55 0.79
N ILE A 303 -2.94 36.81 2.09
CA ILE A 303 -1.86 37.19 2.98
C ILE A 303 -1.55 35.99 3.89
N LEU A 304 -0.49 35.26 3.58
CA LEU A 304 -0.09 34.06 4.32
C LEU A 304 0.69 34.43 5.60
N PRO A 305 0.35 33.84 6.77
CA PRO A 305 1.10 34.04 8.01
C PRO A 305 2.54 33.52 7.88
N THR A 306 3.47 34.10 8.64
CA THR A 306 4.88 33.67 8.66
C THR A 306 5.24 33.15 10.04
N LEU A 307 5.72 31.91 10.14
CA LEU A 307 6.26 31.40 11.40
C LEU A 307 7.66 31.99 11.64
N GLN A 308 7.76 32.83 12.65
CA GLN A 308 9.02 33.34 13.17
C GLN A 308 9.11 33.00 14.66
N GLY A 309 10.19 32.34 15.09
CA GLY A 309 10.37 31.91 16.47
C GLY A 309 11.68 31.16 16.67
N THR A 310 11.87 30.60 17.86
CA THR A 310 13.04 29.79 18.20
C THR A 310 12.61 28.36 18.44
N MET A 311 13.38 27.39 17.94
CA MET A 311 13.16 25.98 18.21
C MET A 311 14.09 25.50 19.31
N GLN A 312 13.58 24.67 20.20
CA GLN A 312 14.34 24.05 21.29
C GLN A 312 14.01 22.55 21.34
N ALA A 313 15.06 21.75 21.50
CA ALA A 313 14.97 20.32 21.70
C ALA A 313 15.83 19.93 22.90
N ASP A 314 15.36 18.94 23.67
CA ASP A 314 16.17 18.30 24.70
C ASP A 314 17.01 17.18 24.06
N ASN A 315 17.95 16.61 24.82
CA ASN A 315 18.55 15.33 24.44
C ASN A 315 17.74 14.20 25.04
N TYR A 316 17.52 13.15 24.25
CA TYR A 316 16.63 12.06 24.64
C TYR A 316 17.40 10.76 24.81
N CYS A 317 16.81 9.86 25.59
CA CYS A 317 17.22 8.47 25.62
C CYS A 317 16.36 7.67 24.65
N GLU A 318 16.88 6.55 24.17
CA GLU A 318 16.06 5.55 23.50
C GLU A 318 14.94 5.05 24.43
N GLY A 319 13.76 4.80 23.85
CA GLY A 319 12.64 4.13 24.55
C GLY A 319 11.29 4.81 24.35
N ASP A 320 11.28 6.11 24.07
CA ASP A 320 10.05 6.83 23.72
C ASP A 320 9.70 6.64 22.24
N ALA A 321 8.40 6.53 21.94
CA ALA A 321 7.90 6.40 20.56
C ALA A 321 7.97 7.73 19.78
N THR A 322 8.03 8.85 20.49
CA THR A 322 8.06 10.19 19.89
C THR A 322 8.89 11.15 20.74
N TYR A 323 9.53 12.12 20.09
CA TYR A 323 10.31 13.17 20.78
C TYR A 323 9.63 14.53 20.65
N ARG A 324 9.46 15.23 21.77
CA ARG A 324 8.73 16.51 21.82
C ARG A 324 9.66 17.70 21.57
N ILE A 325 9.40 18.44 20.50
CA ILE A 325 10.14 19.65 20.12
C ILE A 325 9.34 20.89 20.50
N GLU A 326 10.00 21.85 21.13
CA GLU A 326 9.39 23.09 21.59
C GLU A 326 9.67 24.25 20.61
N ILE A 327 8.66 25.09 20.42
CA ILE A 327 8.79 26.40 19.80
C ILE A 327 8.64 27.45 20.90
N THR A 328 9.64 28.29 21.06
CA THR A 328 9.70 29.36 22.06
C THR A 328 9.75 30.73 21.38
N ASP A 329 9.13 31.71 22.05
CA ASP A 329 9.11 33.12 21.64
C ASP A 329 8.65 33.35 20.19
N TYR A 330 7.65 32.60 19.73
CA TYR A 330 7.14 32.81 18.37
C TYR A 330 6.39 34.15 18.26
N ASN A 331 6.44 34.75 17.08
CA ASN A 331 5.82 36.04 16.82
C ASN A 331 4.32 35.89 16.53
N ASP A 332 3.51 36.00 17.57
CA ASP A 332 2.04 35.94 17.53
C ASP A 332 1.35 37.07 16.75
N THR A 333 2.11 38.07 16.27
CA THR A 333 1.61 39.08 15.32
C THR A 333 1.86 38.74 13.86
N LEU A 334 2.56 37.65 13.55
CA LEU A 334 2.79 37.18 12.17
C LEU A 334 2.03 35.88 11.87
N ILE A 335 1.77 35.08 12.89
CA ILE A 335 1.01 33.84 12.81
C ILE A 335 0.11 33.69 14.05
N PRO A 336 -1.19 33.42 13.90
CA PRO A 336 -2.08 33.25 15.06
C PRO A 336 -1.81 31.93 15.78
N SER A 337 -2.23 31.84 17.05
CA SER A 337 -2.26 30.56 17.77
C SER A 337 -3.25 29.60 17.11
N GLY A 338 -2.99 28.30 17.22
CA GLY A 338 -3.77 27.28 16.53
C GLY A 338 -2.96 26.01 16.30
N THR A 339 -3.56 25.07 15.57
CA THR A 339 -2.89 23.84 15.15
C THR A 339 -2.64 23.92 13.64
N TYR A 340 -1.39 23.70 13.26
CA TYR A 340 -0.91 23.69 11.88
C TYR A 340 -0.35 22.31 11.56
N THR A 341 -0.26 21.96 10.28
CA THR A 341 0.45 20.76 9.84
C THR A 341 1.87 21.18 9.48
N ALA A 342 2.85 20.78 10.28
CA ALA A 342 4.26 21.06 10.06
C ALA A 342 4.91 19.87 9.37
N THR A 343 5.53 20.10 8.22
CA THR A 343 6.48 19.16 7.64
C THR A 343 7.84 19.48 8.24
N TYR A 344 8.46 18.49 8.88
CA TYR A 344 9.85 18.61 9.32
C TYR A 344 10.76 17.71 8.50
N SER A 345 12.06 17.98 8.60
CA SER A 345 13.10 17.08 8.14
C SER A 345 14.13 16.92 9.24
N THR A 346 14.57 15.69 9.46
CA THR A 346 15.74 15.38 10.26
C THR A 346 16.89 15.05 9.33
N SER A 347 18.10 15.36 9.77
CA SER A 347 19.33 14.98 9.06
C SER A 347 20.41 14.61 10.07
N SER A 348 20.97 13.43 9.88
CA SER A 348 22.12 12.88 10.61
C SER A 348 23.19 12.44 9.60
N ILE A 349 24.27 11.80 10.05
CA ILE A 349 25.36 11.37 9.17
C ILE A 349 24.91 10.16 8.33
N SER A 350 24.15 9.25 8.93
CA SER A 350 23.73 8.00 8.29
C SER A 350 22.36 8.06 7.61
N GLY A 351 21.64 9.18 7.75
CA GLY A 351 20.34 9.35 7.11
C GLY A 351 19.47 10.39 7.82
N GLY A 352 18.20 10.43 7.44
CA GLY A 352 17.22 11.32 8.02
C GLY A 352 15.83 10.89 7.58
N GLY A 353 14.84 11.42 8.27
CA GLY A 353 13.44 11.21 8.01
C GLY A 353 12.71 12.54 7.95
N GLY A 354 11.39 12.48 7.99
CA GLY A 354 10.56 13.67 7.89
C GLY A 354 9.16 13.33 7.50
N GLU A 355 8.23 13.81 8.31
CA GLU A 355 6.81 13.59 8.13
C GLU A 355 6.02 14.86 8.44
N ASP A 356 4.73 14.79 8.15
CA ASP A 356 3.76 15.82 8.51
C ASP A 356 3.21 15.56 9.91
N VAL A 357 3.40 16.52 10.83
CA VAL A 357 2.99 16.42 12.23
C VAL A 357 2.18 17.64 12.69
N PRO A 358 1.27 17.49 13.67
CA PRO A 358 0.52 18.61 14.20
C PRO A 358 1.41 19.53 15.06
N LEU A 359 1.68 20.74 14.57
CA LEU A 359 2.29 21.83 15.35
C LEU A 359 1.23 22.63 16.07
N VAL A 360 1.28 22.66 17.39
CA VAL A 360 0.36 23.42 18.24
C VAL A 360 1.03 24.69 18.72
N LEU A 361 0.55 25.86 18.26
CA LEU A 361 0.96 27.18 18.74
C LEU A 361 -0.05 27.71 19.77
N ARG A 362 0.43 28.21 20.90
CA ARG A 362 -0.37 28.65 22.06
C ARG A 362 -0.33 30.16 22.23
N ASN A 363 -1.37 30.72 22.85
CA ASN A 363 -1.51 32.16 23.12
C ASN A 363 -0.42 32.78 24.02
N ASP A 364 0.43 31.97 24.66
CA ASP A 364 1.54 32.42 25.50
C ASP A 364 2.87 32.52 24.73
N LYS A 365 2.82 32.49 23.39
CA LYS A 365 3.98 32.55 22.48
C LYS A 365 4.88 31.31 22.53
N THR A 366 4.33 30.20 23.05
CA THR A 366 4.98 28.88 23.01
C THR A 366 4.23 27.95 22.06
N GLY A 367 4.88 26.89 21.61
CA GLY A 367 4.24 25.84 20.83
C GLY A 367 5.05 24.55 20.89
N PHE A 368 4.49 23.47 20.36
CA PHE A 368 5.18 22.19 20.32
C PHE A 368 4.65 21.29 19.21
N PHE A 369 5.48 20.35 18.81
CA PHE A 369 5.13 19.20 17.97
C PHE A 369 5.93 17.99 18.45
N GLU A 370 5.49 16.81 18.05
CA GLU A 370 6.15 15.55 18.35
C GLU A 370 6.63 14.93 17.04
N ILE A 371 7.86 14.46 17.01
CA ILE A 371 8.45 13.75 15.88
C ILE A 371 8.52 12.26 16.17
N ASP A 372 8.43 11.43 15.15
CA ASP A 372 8.56 9.98 15.30
C ASP A 372 10.00 9.61 15.67
N ALA A 373 10.16 8.63 16.57
CA ALA A 373 11.47 8.11 16.93
C ALA A 373 12.17 7.41 15.75
N ASP A 374 11.42 6.82 14.81
CA ASP A 374 11.95 6.15 13.62
C ASP A 374 12.64 7.12 12.65
N ASP A 375 12.30 8.42 12.70
CA ASP A 375 12.94 9.48 11.91
C ASP A 375 14.29 9.95 12.48
N VAL A 376 14.71 9.42 13.64
CA VAL A 376 15.92 9.84 14.34
C VAL A 376 16.89 8.68 14.47
N ILE A 377 18.10 8.86 13.93
CA ILE A 377 19.15 7.84 14.03
C ILE A 377 19.78 7.88 15.43
N ARG A 378 19.69 6.77 16.15
CA ARG A 378 20.28 6.60 17.49
C ARG A 378 21.79 6.83 17.47
N ASN A 379 22.29 7.46 18.53
CA ASN A 379 23.69 7.76 18.76
C ASN A 379 24.33 8.68 17.70
N GLU A 380 23.52 9.42 16.93
CA GLU A 380 23.97 10.42 15.97
C GLU A 380 23.34 11.80 16.21
N VAL A 381 24.14 12.85 15.99
CA VAL A 381 23.66 14.23 16.08
C VAL A 381 22.66 14.47 14.97
N THR A 382 21.43 14.82 15.35
CA THR A 382 20.33 15.06 14.44
C THR A 382 20.07 16.55 14.35
N THR A 383 20.13 17.09 13.14
CA THR A 383 19.70 18.46 12.83
C THR A 383 18.26 18.40 12.33
N LEU A 384 17.35 19.07 13.02
CA LEU A 384 15.94 19.15 12.68
C LEU A 384 15.60 20.54 12.17
N SER A 385 14.84 20.59 11.07
CA SER A 385 14.31 21.82 10.47
C SER A 385 12.82 21.66 10.15
N ILE A 386 12.03 22.71 10.38
CA ILE A 386 10.67 22.79 9.82
C ILE A 386 10.80 23.30 8.39
N THR A 387 10.33 22.52 7.42
CA THR A 387 10.45 22.84 5.98
C THR A 387 9.18 23.45 5.42
N SER A 388 8.02 23.18 6.01
CA SER A 388 6.72 23.70 5.56
C SER A 388 5.71 23.67 6.70
N LEU A 389 4.70 24.54 6.61
CA LEU A 389 3.48 24.50 7.45
C LEU A 389 2.21 24.29 6.60
N GLY A 390 2.38 23.75 5.39
CA GLY A 390 1.34 23.61 4.38
C GLY A 390 1.10 24.89 3.55
N PRO A 391 0.15 24.85 2.61
CA PRO A 391 -0.09 25.93 1.64
C PRO A 391 -0.74 27.19 2.26
N THR A 392 -1.27 27.08 3.48
CA THR A 392 -1.93 28.18 4.19
C THR A 392 -0.98 29.04 5.02
N VAL A 393 0.32 28.76 4.99
CA VAL A 393 1.38 29.49 5.70
C VAL A 393 2.49 29.80 4.71
N CYS A 394 3.19 30.91 4.92
CA CYS A 394 4.29 31.31 4.05
C CYS A 394 5.38 30.22 3.99
N PRO A 395 5.91 29.89 2.80
CA PRO A 395 7.04 28.96 2.67
C PRO A 395 8.32 29.44 3.36
N ASP A 396 8.42 30.75 3.63
CA ASP A 396 9.55 31.34 4.34
C ASP A 396 9.44 31.08 5.86
N ILE A 397 9.95 29.94 6.32
CA ILE A 397 9.98 29.60 7.75
C ILE A 397 11.18 30.28 8.42
N GLN A 398 10.91 31.26 9.27
CA GLN A 398 11.91 32.05 10.01
C GLN A 398 12.20 31.43 11.39
N VAL A 399 12.46 30.12 11.41
CA VAL A 399 12.87 29.34 12.59
C VAL A 399 14.16 28.62 12.26
N ALA A 400 15.23 28.92 13.00
CA ALA A 400 16.52 28.27 12.77
C ALA A 400 16.45 26.76 13.11
N PRO A 401 17.17 25.90 12.38
CA PRO A 401 17.30 24.49 12.72
C PRO A 401 17.83 24.29 14.13
N VAL A 402 17.38 23.22 14.79
CA VAL A 402 17.86 22.79 16.12
C VAL A 402 18.63 21.49 15.98
N THR A 403 19.63 21.29 16.84
CA THR A 403 20.37 20.03 16.93
C THR A 403 20.13 19.36 18.26
N PHE A 404 19.88 18.06 18.25
CA PHE A 404 19.78 17.23 19.44
C PHE A 404 20.35 15.83 19.15
N LEU A 405 20.43 15.00 20.19
CA LEU A 405 20.89 13.62 20.07
C LEU A 405 19.95 12.71 20.86
N VAL A 406 19.59 11.59 20.22
CA VAL A 406 18.96 10.45 20.90
C VAL A 406 20.05 9.44 21.19
N SER A 407 20.35 9.20 22.46
CA SER A 407 21.38 8.23 22.87
C SER A 407 20.77 6.99 23.49
N ASP A 408 21.43 5.85 23.33
CA ASP A 408 21.09 4.60 24.02
C ASP A 408 22.18 4.27 25.06
N PRO A 409 22.24 5.02 26.18
CA PRO A 409 23.28 4.81 27.19
C PRO A 409 23.06 3.43 27.85
N ASN A 410 24.01 2.53 27.63
CA ASN A 410 23.91 1.17 28.13
C ASN A 410 24.91 0.95 29.26
N VAL A 411 24.41 0.43 30.39
CA VAL A 411 25.20 0.01 31.53
C VAL A 411 25.03 -1.49 31.75
N VAL A 412 26.14 -2.20 31.81
CA VAL A 412 26.16 -3.62 32.15
C VAL A 412 26.77 -3.76 33.53
N ILE A 413 25.98 -4.31 34.45
CA ILE A 413 26.43 -4.71 35.79
C ILE A 413 26.35 -6.22 35.90
N THR A 414 27.34 -6.84 36.53
CA THR A 414 27.42 -8.30 36.64
C THR A 414 27.14 -8.74 38.07
N ASP A 415 26.30 -9.77 38.24
CA ASP A 415 26.09 -10.44 39.53
C ASP A 415 27.42 -10.79 40.17
N SER A 416 27.54 -10.49 41.46
CA SER A 416 28.82 -10.50 42.16
C SER A 416 28.69 -11.14 43.54
N CYS A 417 29.81 -11.54 44.11
CA CYS A 417 29.85 -12.11 45.45
C CYS A 417 30.01 -11.04 46.52
N PHE A 418 29.45 -11.29 47.69
CA PHE A 418 29.60 -10.42 48.86
C PHE A 418 31.09 -10.27 49.20
N GLU A 419 31.50 -9.04 49.54
CA GLU A 419 32.91 -8.63 49.73
C GLU A 419 33.79 -8.58 48.45
N GLU A 420 33.23 -8.80 47.26
CA GLU A 420 33.92 -8.56 45.99
C GLU A 420 33.53 -7.19 45.37
N GLU A 421 34.42 -6.65 44.55
CA GLU A 421 34.11 -5.44 43.76
C GLU A 421 33.08 -5.78 42.68
N VAL A 422 32.11 -4.90 42.46
CA VAL A 422 31.06 -5.11 41.45
C VAL A 422 31.49 -4.45 40.14
N PRO A 423 31.74 -5.20 39.06
CA PRO A 423 32.13 -4.63 37.77
C PRO A 423 30.95 -3.91 37.11
N VAL A 424 31.20 -2.69 36.65
CA VAL A 424 30.25 -1.87 35.89
C VAL A 424 30.91 -1.44 34.59
N ALA A 425 30.26 -1.72 33.47
CA ALA A 425 30.70 -1.27 32.15
C ALA A 425 29.67 -0.32 31.56
N PHE A 426 30.12 0.86 31.14
CA PHE A 426 29.32 1.83 30.40
C PHE A 426 29.64 1.74 28.91
N SER A 427 28.63 2.01 28.11
CA SER A 427 28.74 2.19 26.67
C SER A 427 27.76 3.27 26.21
N ASN A 428 28.02 3.88 25.06
CA ASN A 428 27.19 4.94 24.46
C ASN A 428 26.99 6.19 25.34
N ILE A 429 27.99 6.55 26.17
CA ILE A 429 27.97 7.82 26.90
C ILE A 429 28.48 8.97 26.02
N PHE A 430 27.78 10.10 26.03
CA PHE A 430 28.10 11.30 25.25
C PHE A 430 28.52 12.47 26.15
N ASP A 431 29.19 13.45 25.56
CA ASP A 431 29.63 14.67 26.24
C ASP A 431 28.94 15.94 25.68
N ALA A 432 29.19 17.09 26.33
CA ALA A 432 28.61 18.38 25.97
C ALA A 432 28.86 18.83 24.51
N SER A 433 29.78 18.18 23.79
CA SER A 433 30.06 18.45 22.37
C SER A 433 29.27 17.57 21.41
N PHE A 434 28.29 16.81 21.92
CA PHE A 434 27.50 15.82 21.16
C PHE A 434 28.35 14.70 20.55
N SER A 435 29.53 14.45 21.11
CA SER A 435 30.42 13.36 20.72
C SER A 435 30.44 12.28 21.79
N ARG A 436 30.80 11.06 21.41
CA ARG A 436 31.04 9.98 22.38
C ARG A 436 32.13 10.44 23.34
N ALA A 437 31.84 10.34 24.64
CA ALA A 437 32.66 10.92 25.71
C ALA A 437 34.10 10.38 25.63
N ASN A 438 35.07 11.30 25.69
CA ASN A 438 36.51 10.97 25.69
C ASN A 438 37.22 11.78 26.77
N GLY A 439 37.92 11.08 27.66
CA GLY A 439 38.63 11.70 28.78
C GLY A 439 38.07 11.26 30.13
N ASP A 440 38.43 12.00 31.17
CA ASP A 440 38.14 11.64 32.55
C ASP A 440 36.90 12.39 33.04
N TYR A 441 35.90 11.66 33.51
CA TYR A 441 34.64 12.21 34.02
C TYR A 441 34.32 11.65 35.41
N ASP A 442 33.54 12.40 36.18
CA ASP A 442 33.07 11.96 37.49
C ASP A 442 31.75 11.21 37.31
N VAL A 443 31.64 10.03 37.94
CA VAL A 443 30.42 9.21 37.92
C VAL A 443 29.84 9.18 39.31
N THR A 444 28.63 9.74 39.45
CA THR A 444 27.83 9.63 40.67
C THR A 444 26.89 8.45 40.53
N TYR A 445 26.89 7.55 41.51
CA TYR A 445 25.99 6.40 41.54
C TYR A 445 25.23 6.34 42.87
N THR A 446 23.96 5.97 42.76
CA THR A 446 23.06 5.82 43.89
C THR A 446 22.69 4.35 44.02
N ILE A 447 23.14 3.75 45.12
CA ILE A 447 22.92 2.35 45.46
C ILE A 447 21.67 2.25 46.33
N THR A 448 20.71 1.46 45.90
CA THR A 448 19.53 1.08 46.69
C THR A 448 19.66 -0.39 47.07
N PRO A 449 20.08 -0.70 48.31
CA PRO A 449 20.17 -2.07 48.80
C PRO A 449 18.79 -2.68 49.10
N PRO A 450 18.69 -4.01 49.28
CA PRO A 450 17.44 -4.69 49.67
C PRO A 450 16.76 -4.12 50.92
N SER A 451 17.55 -3.70 51.92
CA SER A 451 17.06 -3.07 53.15
C SER A 451 16.49 -1.67 52.95
N GLY A 452 16.64 -1.08 51.76
CA GLY A 452 16.07 0.21 51.35
C GLY A 452 16.84 1.45 51.83
N THR A 453 18.00 1.28 52.47
CA THR A 453 18.81 2.43 52.90
C THR A 453 19.68 2.92 51.74
N VAL A 454 19.18 3.93 51.02
CA VAL A 454 19.87 4.49 49.85
C VAL A 454 21.17 5.19 50.24
N THR A 455 22.24 4.89 49.51
CA THR A 455 23.54 5.58 49.61
C THR A 455 23.96 6.12 48.26
N THR A 456 24.58 7.29 48.24
CA THR A 456 25.11 7.91 47.02
C THR A 456 26.61 8.13 47.19
N ALA A 457 27.38 7.75 46.17
CA ALA A 457 28.81 7.95 46.09
C ALA A 457 29.19 8.52 44.73
N THR A 458 30.36 9.17 44.67
CA THR A 458 30.92 9.71 43.44
C THR A 458 32.34 9.20 43.28
N GLN A 459 32.63 8.60 42.12
CA GLN A 459 33.98 8.20 41.75
C GLN A 459 34.51 9.16 40.68
N SER A 460 35.64 9.81 40.98
CA SER A 460 36.21 10.81 40.09
C SER A 460 37.24 10.24 39.11
N ASN A 461 37.37 10.89 37.96
CA ASN A 461 38.33 10.57 36.90
C ASN A 461 38.17 9.16 36.30
N ILE A 462 36.95 8.73 36.02
CA ILE A 462 36.71 7.52 35.23
C ILE A 462 37.06 7.81 33.77
N ASN A 463 37.98 7.02 33.20
CA ASN A 463 38.45 7.23 31.85
C ASN A 463 37.47 6.65 30.82
N PHE A 464 36.79 7.53 30.09
CA PHE A 464 35.97 7.17 28.95
C PHE A 464 36.79 7.22 27.67
N THR A 465 36.70 6.16 26.88
CA THR A 465 37.22 6.08 25.52
C THR A 465 36.08 5.74 24.58
N ASN A 466 35.78 6.65 23.66
CA ASN A 466 34.69 6.50 22.68
C ASN A 466 33.34 6.15 23.34
N GLY A 467 33.00 6.84 24.44
CA GLY A 467 31.75 6.66 25.16
C GLY A 467 31.64 5.36 25.95
N SER A 468 32.75 4.60 26.05
CA SER A 468 32.83 3.39 26.88
C SER A 468 33.79 3.61 28.03
N ALA A 469 33.42 3.12 29.20
CA ALA A 469 34.28 3.09 30.38
C ALA A 469 33.98 1.86 31.22
N ALA A 470 34.95 1.45 32.03
CA ALA A 470 34.73 0.47 33.08
C ALA A 470 35.04 1.11 34.41
N MET A 471 34.20 0.83 35.40
CA MET A 471 34.45 1.14 36.80
C MET A 471 34.12 -0.08 37.66
N THR A 472 34.54 -0.04 38.92
CA THR A 472 34.10 -1.02 39.91
C THR A 472 33.46 -0.29 41.08
N ILE A 473 32.34 -0.81 41.57
CA ILE A 473 31.78 -0.37 42.84
C ILE A 473 32.59 -1.05 43.94
N PRO A 474 33.21 -0.28 44.87
CA PRO A 474 34.05 -0.84 45.91
C PRO A 474 33.28 -1.81 46.81
N ALA A 475 33.90 -2.95 47.14
CA ALA A 475 33.29 -3.99 47.99
C ALA A 475 32.77 -3.47 49.33
N ASN A 476 33.39 -2.42 49.91
CA ASN A 476 32.97 -1.83 51.18
C ASN A 476 31.68 -1.00 51.11
N GLU A 477 31.18 -0.72 49.90
CA GLU A 477 29.90 -0.04 49.67
C GLU A 477 28.75 -1.04 49.50
N ILE A 478 29.08 -2.32 49.28
CA ILE A 478 28.14 -3.43 49.30
C ILE A 478 27.98 -3.92 50.74
N THR A 479 26.88 -3.53 51.37
CA THR A 479 26.68 -3.68 52.83
C THR A 479 26.01 -4.99 53.24
N GLU A 480 25.31 -5.65 52.31
CA GLU A 480 24.56 -6.88 52.55
C GLU A 480 24.42 -7.71 51.26
N THR A 481 23.79 -8.88 51.37
CA THR A 481 23.48 -9.76 50.24
C THR A 481 22.04 -9.54 49.76
N GLY A 482 21.75 -9.75 48.48
CA GLY A 482 20.43 -9.62 47.86
C GLY A 482 20.45 -8.76 46.59
N ASP A 483 19.27 -8.34 46.13
CA ASP A 483 19.09 -7.57 44.90
C ASP A 483 19.29 -6.06 45.14
N TYR A 484 20.16 -5.45 44.37
CA TYR A 484 20.47 -4.02 44.40
C TYR A 484 19.98 -3.35 43.12
N GLU A 485 19.37 -2.17 43.27
CA GLU A 485 19.10 -1.24 42.17
C GLU A 485 20.12 -0.10 42.22
N ILE A 486 20.82 0.15 41.11
CA ILE A 486 21.87 1.17 41.04
C ILE A 486 21.58 2.14 39.90
N ALA A 487 21.44 3.41 40.24
CA ALA A 487 21.27 4.50 39.28
C ALA A 487 22.59 5.26 39.09
N PHE A 488 22.92 5.62 37.85
CA PHE A 488 24.18 6.27 37.46
C PHE A 488 23.92 7.64 36.82
N GLU A 489 24.77 8.60 37.14
CA GLU A 489 24.84 9.93 36.56
C GLU A 489 26.30 10.23 36.22
N VAL A 490 26.60 10.44 34.94
CA VAL A 490 27.94 10.80 34.47
C VAL A 490 27.99 12.32 34.25
N ASP A 491 28.90 13.02 34.94
CA ASP A 491 29.07 14.47 34.80
C ASP A 491 29.87 14.81 33.53
N SER A 492 29.32 14.44 32.37
CA SER A 492 29.91 14.69 31.04
C SER A 492 29.51 16.05 30.44
N GLY A 493 28.70 16.81 31.16
CA GLY A 493 28.06 18.03 30.67
C GLY A 493 26.99 17.78 29.59
N PHE A 494 26.59 16.53 29.38
CA PHE A 494 25.53 16.12 28.47
C PHE A 494 24.27 15.73 29.26
N PRO A 495 23.31 16.66 29.47
CA PRO A 495 22.10 16.34 30.22
C PRO A 495 21.22 15.38 29.41
N LEU A 496 20.91 14.22 29.99
CA LEU A 496 19.96 13.25 29.46
C LEU A 496 18.59 13.44 30.11
N GLY A 497 17.53 13.30 29.33
CA GLY A 497 16.15 13.31 29.84
C GLY A 497 15.75 12.09 30.67
N CYS A 498 16.65 11.10 30.85
CA CYS A 498 16.39 9.85 31.58
C CYS A 498 17.50 9.49 32.58
N GLN A 499 17.22 8.56 33.51
CA GLN A 499 18.24 7.97 34.40
C GLN A 499 18.77 6.65 33.85
N ILE A 500 20.09 6.45 33.96
CA ILE A 500 20.75 5.18 33.63
C ILE A 500 20.64 4.26 34.86
N THR A 501 19.99 3.11 34.76
CA THR A 501 19.76 2.19 35.90
C THR A 501 20.19 0.76 35.56
N ALA A 502 20.66 0.03 36.57
CA ALA A 502 21.03 -1.39 36.45
C ALA A 502 20.64 -2.15 37.73
N MET A 503 20.32 -3.44 37.57
CA MET A 503 20.02 -4.35 38.68
C MET A 503 21.16 -5.35 38.84
N VAL A 504 21.58 -5.61 40.08
CA VAL A 504 22.62 -6.61 40.40
C VAL A 504 22.26 -7.45 41.61
N THR A 505 22.55 -8.74 41.56
CA THR A 505 22.35 -9.67 42.67
C THR A 505 23.69 -9.92 43.38
N ILE A 506 23.74 -9.67 44.70
CA ILE A 506 24.92 -9.94 45.54
C ILE A 506 24.69 -11.20 46.38
N THR A 507 25.52 -12.23 46.16
CA THR A 507 25.39 -13.54 46.83
C THR A 507 26.51 -13.76 47.87
N ALA A 508 26.20 -14.34 49.05
CA ALA A 508 27.20 -14.62 50.09
C ALA A 508 28.26 -15.65 49.64
N ILE A 509 29.52 -15.48 50.05
CA ILE A 509 30.57 -16.49 49.88
C ILE A 509 30.40 -17.59 50.97
N PRO A 510 30.29 -18.88 50.60
CA PRO A 510 30.19 -19.98 51.57
C PRO A 510 31.52 -20.30 52.28
N SER A 511 31.45 -20.91 53.47
CA SER A 511 32.62 -21.37 54.23
C SER A 511 33.19 -22.71 53.71
N ALA A 512 34.52 -22.88 53.65
CA ALA A 512 35.21 -24.08 53.14
C ALA A 512 35.49 -25.16 54.22
N ILE A 513 35.79 -26.41 53.80
CA ILE A 513 36.25 -27.55 54.62
C ILE A 513 37.78 -27.68 54.53
N ASP A 514 38.41 -28.21 55.58
CA ASP A 514 39.86 -28.44 55.68
C ASP A 514 40.19 -29.95 55.81
N LEU A 515 41.15 -30.47 55.02
CA LEU A 515 41.56 -31.89 54.92
C LEU A 515 43.10 -32.04 54.94
N ASP A 516 43.65 -33.09 55.58
CA ASP A 516 45.11 -33.35 55.64
C ASP A 516 45.47 -34.87 55.63
N LEU A 517 46.61 -35.25 55.00
CA LEU A 517 47.11 -36.62 54.77
C LEU A 517 48.64 -36.78 54.90
N VAL A 518 49.13 -37.86 55.55
CA VAL A 518 50.59 -38.12 55.71
C VAL A 518 50.97 -39.61 55.52
N VAL A 519 51.88 -39.93 54.57
CA VAL A 519 52.41 -41.29 54.24
C VAL A 519 53.90 -41.47 54.64
N ASP A 520 54.33 -42.68 55.00
CA ASP A 520 55.66 -42.94 55.58
C ASP A 520 56.81 -43.33 54.61
N ASN A 521 56.58 -44.05 53.48
CA ASN A 521 57.61 -44.37 52.43
C ASN A 521 57.01 -44.79 51.06
N SER A 522 57.35 -44.14 49.94
CA SER A 522 56.61 -44.27 48.67
C SER A 522 56.93 -45.45 47.74
N CYS A 523 58.08 -46.14 47.82
CA CYS A 523 58.33 -47.34 46.99
C CYS A 523 57.98 -48.67 47.71
N ASN A 524 57.81 -48.60 49.04
CA ASN A 524 57.39 -49.70 49.93
C ASN A 524 56.88 -49.14 51.29
N ALA A 525 55.58 -48.80 51.39
CA ALA A 525 54.98 -48.08 52.54
C ALA A 525 54.44 -48.97 53.67
N THR A 526 54.25 -48.41 54.87
CA THR A 526 53.67 -49.15 56.02
C THR A 526 52.54 -48.45 56.81
N ARG A 527 52.33 -47.12 56.76
CA ARG A 527 51.27 -46.42 57.55
C ARG A 527 50.82 -45.06 56.97
N ILE A 528 49.56 -44.65 57.22
CA ILE A 528 48.96 -43.36 56.79
C ILE A 528 48.04 -42.71 57.88
N ASP A 529 48.09 -41.39 58.05
CA ASP A 529 47.23 -40.59 58.98
C ASP A 529 46.30 -39.60 58.21
N VAL A 530 45.04 -39.39 58.64
CA VAL A 530 44.00 -38.53 57.99
C VAL A 530 43.30 -37.57 59.00
N LEU A 531 43.11 -36.29 58.67
CA LEU A 531 42.44 -35.26 59.51
C LEU A 531 41.38 -34.46 58.74
N VAL A 532 40.25 -34.08 59.39
CA VAL A 532 39.15 -33.32 58.76
C VAL A 532 38.50 -32.28 59.70
N ASP A 533 38.21 -31.06 59.21
CA ASP A 533 37.47 -29.99 59.90
C ASP A 533 36.45 -29.29 58.96
N ALA A 534 35.14 -29.36 59.25
CA ALA A 534 34.06 -28.90 58.36
C ALA A 534 33.04 -27.94 59.04
N PRO A 535 32.59 -26.84 58.37
CA PRO A 535 31.54 -25.94 58.86
C PRO A 535 30.14 -26.60 58.79
N ILE A 536 29.11 -26.06 59.46
CA ILE A 536 27.73 -26.61 59.39
C ILE A 536 26.96 -25.95 58.23
N LEU A 537 26.29 -26.73 57.37
CA LEU A 537 25.44 -26.23 56.27
C LEU A 537 23.95 -26.33 56.62
N ASP A 538 23.16 -25.33 56.22
CA ASP A 538 21.72 -25.24 56.54
C ASP A 538 20.83 -26.09 55.59
N ASP A 539 21.26 -26.34 54.35
CA ASP A 539 20.53 -27.10 53.32
C ASP A 539 21.38 -28.14 52.55
N GLY A 540 22.59 -28.44 53.03
CA GLY A 540 23.52 -29.40 52.41
C GLY A 540 24.12 -30.42 53.40
N SER A 541 24.93 -31.34 52.88
CA SER A 541 25.67 -32.35 53.68
C SER A 541 27.06 -32.58 53.12
N TYR A 542 27.98 -33.12 53.92
CA TYR A 542 29.28 -33.59 53.45
C TYR A 542 29.36 -35.10 53.49
N SER A 543 29.93 -35.68 52.46
CA SER A 543 30.36 -37.08 52.45
C SER A 543 31.88 -37.11 52.37
N ILE A 544 32.54 -37.48 53.46
CA ILE A 544 33.99 -37.68 53.47
C ILE A 544 34.27 -39.13 53.13
N VAL A 545 34.95 -39.35 52.03
CA VAL A 545 35.42 -40.66 51.58
C VAL A 545 36.93 -40.66 51.69
N TYR A 546 37.49 -41.59 52.46
CA TYR A 546 38.91 -41.89 52.32
C TYR A 546 39.07 -43.31 51.85
N ASP A 547 39.98 -43.47 50.91
CA ASP A 547 40.26 -44.75 50.33
C ASP A 547 41.74 -44.93 49.99
N VAL A 548 42.23 -46.13 50.30
CA VAL A 548 43.49 -46.62 49.76
C VAL A 548 43.12 -47.50 48.57
N THR A 549 43.50 -47.02 47.40
CA THR A 549 43.19 -47.65 46.13
C THR A 549 44.44 -48.30 45.59
N GLN A 550 44.41 -49.60 45.33
CA GLN A 550 45.47 -50.25 44.60
C GLN A 550 45.42 -49.74 43.15
N GLN A 551 46.45 -49.03 42.71
CA GLN A 551 46.51 -48.38 41.41
C GLN A 551 46.43 -49.38 40.26
N SER A 552 46.95 -50.61 40.43
CA SER A 552 46.92 -51.65 39.37
C SER A 552 45.55 -52.26 39.13
N THR A 553 44.67 -52.29 40.14
CA THR A 553 43.32 -52.86 40.00
C THR A 553 42.23 -51.78 40.06
N GLY A 554 42.60 -50.55 40.39
CA GLY A 554 41.67 -49.51 40.84
C GLY A 554 40.84 -49.95 42.05
N ALA A 555 41.15 -51.11 42.65
CA ALA A 555 40.36 -51.65 43.72
C ALA A 555 40.67 -50.82 44.95
N VAL A 556 39.63 -50.19 45.46
CA VAL A 556 39.71 -49.62 46.79
C VAL A 556 39.87 -50.77 47.78
N VAL A 557 41.11 -50.98 48.22
CA VAL A 557 41.46 -52.06 49.16
C VAL A 557 41.11 -51.68 50.59
N ILE A 558 41.00 -50.38 50.86
CA ILE A 558 40.46 -49.82 52.09
C ILE A 558 39.55 -48.68 51.65
N ASN A 559 38.23 -48.80 51.81
CA ASN A 559 37.28 -47.69 51.59
C ASN A 559 36.55 -47.42 52.89
N ASN A 560 36.38 -46.17 53.25
CA ASN A 560 35.37 -45.81 54.21
C ASN A 560 34.73 -44.47 53.86
N THR A 561 33.41 -44.41 54.02
CA THR A 561 32.64 -43.18 53.83
C THR A 561 31.97 -42.83 55.14
N ILE A 562 32.10 -41.57 55.52
CA ILE A 562 31.49 -41.03 56.73
C ILE A 562 30.71 -39.78 56.33
N ASP A 563 29.40 -39.83 56.53
CA ASP A 563 28.53 -38.67 56.36
C ASP A 563 28.64 -37.76 57.57
N PHE A 564 28.75 -36.46 57.29
CA PHE A 564 29.04 -35.46 58.29
C PHE A 564 28.14 -34.24 58.11
N VAL A 565 27.74 -33.64 59.23
CA VAL A 565 26.89 -32.44 59.28
C VAL A 565 27.69 -31.19 59.73
N GLY A 566 28.97 -31.34 60.09
CA GLY A 566 29.90 -30.29 60.55
C GLY A 566 30.63 -30.62 61.87
N GLY A 567 31.86 -30.11 62.08
CA GLY A 567 32.78 -30.39 63.20
C GLY A 567 34.20 -30.90 62.82
N THR A 568 34.98 -31.40 63.79
CA THR A 568 36.35 -31.95 63.59
C THR A 568 36.44 -33.47 63.79
N ALA A 569 37.28 -34.17 63.01
CA ALA A 569 37.54 -35.61 63.10
C ALA A 569 38.98 -36.03 62.70
N SER A 570 39.49 -37.15 63.23
CA SER A 570 40.83 -37.69 62.93
C SER A 570 40.84 -39.23 62.85
N TYR A 571 41.53 -39.79 61.86
CA TYR A 571 41.55 -41.24 61.54
C TYR A 571 42.96 -41.73 61.18
N GLN A 572 43.27 -43.00 61.48
CA GLN A 572 44.56 -43.63 61.15
C GLN A 572 44.36 -44.92 60.34
N LEU A 573 45.19 -45.15 59.32
CA LEU A 573 45.12 -46.29 58.40
C LEU A 573 46.44 -47.10 58.42
N ASP A 574 46.32 -48.42 58.65
CA ASP A 574 47.43 -49.38 58.59
C ASP A 574 47.45 -50.06 57.21
N VAL A 575 48.57 -49.94 56.48
CA VAL A 575 48.70 -50.40 55.08
C VAL A 575 49.83 -51.42 54.89
N ALA A 576 50.52 -51.82 55.96
CA ALA A 576 51.68 -52.73 55.90
C ALA A 576 51.32 -54.17 55.51
N SER A 577 50.04 -54.55 55.57
CA SER A 577 49.55 -55.89 55.20
C SER A 577 48.99 -55.98 53.78
N LEU A 578 49.05 -54.88 53.01
CA LEU A 578 48.62 -54.88 51.62
C LEU A 578 49.58 -55.71 50.76
N GLU A 579 49.05 -56.37 49.73
CA GLU A 579 49.86 -57.19 48.81
C GLU A 579 50.77 -56.31 47.95
N GLN A 580 51.76 -56.92 47.28
CA GLN A 580 52.60 -56.21 46.32
C GLN A 580 51.76 -55.50 45.25
N GLY A 581 52.06 -54.24 44.97
CA GLY A 581 51.38 -53.38 44.00
C GLY A 581 51.56 -51.90 44.31
N ASN A 582 51.07 -51.03 43.42
CA ASN A 582 51.02 -49.58 43.66
C ASN A 582 49.69 -49.22 44.30
N TYR A 583 49.69 -48.20 45.15
CA TYR A 583 48.55 -47.72 45.92
C TYR A 583 48.51 -46.19 45.94
N THR A 584 47.32 -45.63 45.99
CA THR A 584 47.07 -44.21 46.21
C THR A 584 46.16 -44.11 47.40
N VAL A 585 46.54 -43.32 48.40
CA VAL A 585 45.56 -42.88 49.41
C VAL A 585 44.95 -41.58 48.95
N SER A 586 43.63 -41.52 48.95
CA SER A 586 42.87 -40.30 48.70
C SER A 586 41.97 -40.04 49.91
N VAL A 587 41.86 -38.78 50.33
CA VAL A 587 40.75 -38.29 51.14
C VAL A 587 40.01 -37.26 50.31
N ARG A 588 38.72 -37.51 50.12
CA ARG A 588 37.83 -36.71 49.28
C ARG A 588 36.63 -36.29 50.10
N SER A 589 36.24 -35.04 49.94
CA SER A 589 34.96 -34.53 50.41
C SER A 589 34.31 -33.72 49.31
N VAL A 590 33.03 -33.95 49.07
CA VAL A 590 32.20 -33.12 48.21
C VAL A 590 31.24 -32.33 49.08
N GLN A 591 31.25 -31.01 48.92
CA GLN A 591 30.24 -30.13 49.46
C GLN A 591 29.21 -29.87 48.35
N ASP A 592 27.99 -30.36 48.53
CA ASP A 592 26.90 -30.22 47.57
C ASP A 592 25.89 -29.20 48.07
N ASP A 593 26.16 -27.92 47.78
CA ASP A 593 25.20 -26.83 47.89
C ASP A 593 25.09 -26.06 46.56
N THR A 594 24.06 -25.23 46.39
CA THR A 594 23.69 -24.67 45.07
C THR A 594 24.01 -23.19 44.90
N THR A 595 25.00 -22.65 45.62
CA THR A 595 25.26 -21.19 45.62
C THR A 595 26.21 -20.72 44.50
N LEU A 596 25.85 -19.61 43.83
CA LEU A 596 26.62 -18.98 42.74
C LEU A 596 28.05 -18.60 43.16
N CYS A 597 28.24 -18.27 44.43
CA CYS A 597 29.51 -17.75 44.97
C CYS A 597 30.43 -18.83 45.55
N ARG A 598 30.09 -20.11 45.39
CA ARG A 598 30.98 -21.21 45.71
C ARG A 598 31.96 -21.42 44.57
N LYS A 599 33.24 -21.15 44.84
CA LYS A 599 34.32 -21.35 43.87
C LYS A 599 34.94 -22.76 43.98
N ILE A 600 34.69 -23.48 45.08
CA ILE A 600 35.28 -24.79 45.38
C ILE A 600 34.22 -25.69 46.02
N PHE A 601 33.95 -26.85 45.39
CA PHE A 601 32.94 -27.83 45.81
C PHE A 601 33.56 -29.16 46.22
N GLU A 602 34.68 -29.50 45.60
CA GLU A 602 35.41 -30.74 45.85
C GLU A 602 36.72 -30.42 46.53
N PHE A 603 36.99 -31.16 47.59
CA PHE A 603 38.20 -31.05 48.37
C PHE A 603 38.82 -32.44 48.37
N GLU A 604 39.94 -32.59 47.69
CA GLU A 604 40.68 -33.85 47.62
C GLU A 604 42.13 -33.60 47.98
N GLU A 605 42.66 -34.44 48.84
CA GLU A 605 44.09 -34.60 49.03
C GLU A 605 44.44 -36.06 48.74
N ASN A 606 45.58 -36.32 48.09
CA ASN A 606 46.02 -37.67 47.80
C ASN A 606 47.55 -37.81 47.81
N GLU A 607 48.00 -39.04 48.08
CA GLU A 607 49.43 -39.38 48.13
C GLU A 607 49.65 -40.80 47.56
N ASN A 608 50.68 -40.96 46.72
CA ASN A 608 51.00 -42.22 46.04
C ASN A 608 52.12 -43.00 46.74
N PHE A 609 51.94 -44.32 46.82
CA PHE A 609 52.97 -45.22 47.33
C PHE A 609 52.89 -46.62 46.70
N ALA A 610 53.92 -47.43 46.85
CA ALA A 610 53.97 -48.80 46.35
C ALA A 610 54.29 -49.79 47.47
N ILE A 611 54.05 -51.06 47.19
CA ILE A 611 54.56 -52.24 47.89
C ILE A 611 55.23 -53.08 46.77
N ASP A 612 56.55 -53.01 46.61
CA ASP A 612 57.34 -53.77 45.60
C ASP A 612 57.02 -53.54 44.07
N GLY A 613 57.03 -52.30 43.53
CA GLY A 613 56.52 -52.02 42.15
C GLY A 613 57.52 -51.75 40.99
N ILE A 614 58.08 -52.76 40.31
CA ILE A 614 58.79 -52.62 39.00
C ILE A 614 57.90 -53.18 37.85
N PRO A 615 57.69 -52.49 36.69
CA PRO A 615 56.64 -52.83 35.69
C PRO A 615 57.00 -53.86 34.58
N GLU A 616 55.96 -54.41 33.94
CA GLU A 616 55.97 -55.42 32.84
C GLU A 616 56.00 -54.81 31.40
N LEU A 617 56.24 -55.64 30.36
CA LEU A 617 56.43 -55.28 28.93
C LEU A 617 55.14 -54.78 28.20
N ALA A 618 55.26 -53.85 27.25
CA ALA A 618 54.17 -53.24 26.44
C ALA A 618 53.53 -54.15 25.36
N GLU A 619 52.25 -53.93 25.00
CA GLU A 619 51.41 -54.71 24.06
C GLU A 619 50.82 -53.86 22.90
N GLY A 620 50.73 -54.40 21.69
CA GLY A 620 49.93 -53.83 20.58
C GLY A 620 50.14 -54.55 19.24
N ASP A 621 49.37 -54.14 18.22
CA ASP A 621 49.44 -54.74 16.88
C ASP A 621 50.75 -54.40 16.19
N GLU A 622 51.45 -55.44 15.73
CA GLU A 622 52.75 -55.32 15.05
C GLU A 622 52.64 -54.68 13.65
N ASN A 623 51.43 -54.47 13.10
CA ASN A 623 51.21 -53.81 11.80
C ASN A 623 50.05 -52.80 11.88
N GLN A 624 50.27 -51.53 11.53
CA GLN A 624 49.26 -50.46 11.64
C GLN A 624 49.10 -49.66 10.34
N LEU A 625 47.87 -49.24 10.02
CA LEU A 625 47.50 -48.58 8.76
C LEU A 625 47.00 -47.15 9.02
N PHE A 626 47.50 -46.18 8.25
CA PHE A 626 47.17 -44.75 8.39
C PHE A 626 46.63 -44.15 7.08
N CYS A 627 45.60 -43.29 7.16
CA CYS A 627 45.12 -42.49 6.03
C CYS A 627 45.84 -41.14 6.00
N ARG A 628 46.56 -40.84 4.90
CA ARG A 628 47.38 -39.61 4.81
C ARG A 628 46.57 -38.32 4.96
N GLY A 629 45.32 -38.32 4.51
CA GLY A 629 44.43 -37.15 4.58
C GLY A 629 44.10 -36.68 6.00
N GLU A 630 44.20 -37.54 7.01
CA GLU A 630 43.84 -37.23 8.40
C GLU A 630 44.96 -36.50 9.18
N PHE A 631 46.21 -36.57 8.69
CA PHE A 631 47.39 -36.05 9.39
C PHE A 631 48.01 -34.82 8.71
N GLY A 632 47.24 -34.13 7.88
CA GLY A 632 47.64 -32.87 7.22
C GLY A 632 48.91 -32.99 6.36
N ILE A 633 49.65 -31.88 6.21
CA ILE A 633 50.86 -31.85 5.37
C ILE A 633 52.05 -32.60 5.98
N ASN A 634 52.07 -32.77 7.31
CA ASN A 634 53.19 -33.35 8.05
C ASN A 634 53.13 -34.89 8.09
N GLY A 635 51.95 -35.49 7.89
CA GLY A 635 51.76 -36.94 7.93
C GLY A 635 51.78 -37.50 9.36
N PRO A 636 51.47 -38.80 9.53
CA PRO A 636 51.45 -39.42 10.85
C PRO A 636 52.87 -39.54 11.43
N THR A 637 52.95 -39.56 12.76
CA THR A 637 54.17 -39.57 13.60
C THR A 637 54.15 -40.76 14.58
N LEU A 638 55.23 -40.96 15.34
CA LEU A 638 55.32 -42.03 16.34
C LEU A 638 54.20 -41.97 17.39
N GLN A 639 53.71 -40.77 17.72
CA GLN A 639 52.58 -40.60 18.64
C GLN A 639 51.30 -41.27 18.13
N ASP A 640 51.17 -41.44 16.82
CA ASP A 640 49.98 -42.00 16.18
C ASP A 640 50.00 -43.54 16.17
N ILE A 641 51.12 -44.17 16.53
CA ILE A 641 51.21 -45.63 16.69
C ILE A 641 50.41 -46.08 17.93
N ALA A 642 49.40 -46.90 17.73
CA ALA A 642 48.54 -47.45 18.75
C ALA A 642 49.21 -48.62 19.50
N ILE A 643 49.96 -48.31 20.55
CA ILE A 643 50.55 -49.28 21.49
C ILE A 643 49.98 -49.03 22.89
N THR A 644 49.78 -50.10 23.65
CA THR A 644 49.24 -50.09 25.01
C THR A 644 50.27 -50.63 26.01
N ALA A 645 50.51 -49.91 27.10
CA ALA A 645 51.34 -50.36 28.20
C ALA A 645 50.77 -49.86 29.53
N ASN A 646 51.11 -50.53 30.63
CA ASN A 646 50.67 -50.11 31.98
C ASN A 646 51.45 -48.90 32.54
N GLY A 647 52.42 -48.39 31.77
CA GLY A 647 53.25 -47.23 32.11
C GLY A 647 53.41 -46.27 30.93
N GLU A 648 54.01 -45.10 31.15
CA GLU A 648 54.31 -44.13 30.09
C GLU A 648 55.19 -44.77 29.01
N ILE A 649 54.82 -44.56 27.74
CA ILE A 649 55.40 -45.23 26.58
C ILE A 649 56.62 -44.44 26.07
N LEU A 650 57.69 -45.16 25.78
CA LEU A 650 58.91 -44.62 25.18
C LEU A 650 59.25 -45.37 23.89
N PHE A 651 59.49 -44.62 22.81
CA PHE A 651 59.88 -45.17 21.51
C PHE A 651 61.39 -45.18 21.32
N TYR A 652 61.89 -46.11 20.52
CA TYR A 652 63.30 -46.33 20.25
C TYR A 652 63.49 -46.77 18.81
N GLU A 653 64.66 -46.40 18.25
CA GLU A 653 65.07 -46.80 16.90
C GLU A 653 65.34 -48.32 16.83
N ASP A 654 65.81 -48.92 17.94
CA ASP A 654 66.07 -50.35 18.06
C ASP A 654 65.93 -50.87 19.50
N GLU A 655 66.03 -52.19 19.67
CA GLU A 655 65.92 -52.89 20.96
C GLU A 655 66.94 -52.45 22.04
N THR A 656 68.06 -51.83 21.67
CA THR A 656 69.20 -51.58 22.58
C THR A 656 69.45 -50.11 22.89
N SER A 657 68.74 -49.22 22.20
CA SER A 657 68.94 -47.77 22.31
C SER A 657 68.68 -47.24 23.72
N THR A 658 69.59 -46.44 24.28
CA THR A 658 69.44 -45.85 25.63
C THR A 658 68.77 -44.48 25.61
N THR A 659 68.49 -43.96 24.42
CA THR A 659 67.87 -42.64 24.21
C THR A 659 66.54 -42.87 23.52
N ALA A 660 65.45 -42.38 24.13
CA ALA A 660 64.14 -42.45 23.52
C ALA A 660 64.05 -41.51 22.31
N LEU A 661 63.39 -41.97 21.24
CA LEU A 661 62.96 -41.13 20.12
C LEU A 661 61.85 -40.19 20.60
N SER A 662 61.78 -39.03 19.97
CA SER A 662 60.69 -38.08 20.22
C SER A 662 59.40 -38.59 19.56
N ASN A 663 58.27 -38.41 20.24
CA ASN A 663 56.95 -38.76 19.74
C ASN A 663 56.60 -38.03 18.42
N ASP A 664 57.22 -36.89 18.13
CA ASP A 664 57.00 -36.11 16.90
C ASP A 664 57.73 -36.68 15.67
N THR A 665 58.42 -37.81 15.78
CA THR A 665 59.18 -38.39 14.66
C THR A 665 58.22 -38.87 13.56
N PRO A 666 58.35 -38.42 12.28
CA PRO A 666 57.46 -38.83 11.20
C PRO A 666 57.55 -40.33 10.87
N LEU A 667 56.39 -40.94 10.62
CA LEU A 667 56.31 -42.33 10.18
C LEU A 667 56.70 -42.49 8.72
N VAL A 668 57.37 -43.61 8.42
CA VAL A 668 57.73 -44.01 7.07
C VAL A 668 57.01 -45.33 6.75
N SER A 669 56.22 -45.34 5.67
CA SER A 669 55.48 -46.53 5.24
C SER A 669 56.44 -47.70 4.97
N GLY A 670 56.31 -48.78 5.73
CA GLY A 670 57.09 -50.01 5.68
C GLY A 670 58.24 -50.13 6.71
N GLU A 671 58.44 -49.15 7.61
CA GLU A 671 59.50 -49.18 8.65
C GLU A 671 59.00 -49.71 10.01
N ASP A 672 59.95 -50.17 10.85
CA ASP A 672 59.72 -50.74 12.20
C ASP A 672 60.19 -49.79 13.34
N TYR A 673 59.42 -49.68 14.44
CA TYR A 673 59.77 -48.88 15.63
C TYR A 673 59.62 -49.66 16.93
N PHE A 674 60.52 -49.48 17.92
CA PHE A 674 60.57 -50.27 19.16
C PHE A 674 60.07 -49.51 20.40
N VAL A 675 59.39 -50.17 21.34
CA VAL A 675 58.61 -49.52 22.42
C VAL A 675 58.87 -50.12 23.81
N ALA A 676 59.05 -49.29 24.84
CA ALA A 676 59.20 -49.65 26.26
C ALA A 676 58.25 -48.83 27.16
N ASN A 677 58.17 -49.12 28.47
CA ASN A 677 57.31 -48.38 29.41
C ASN A 677 57.88 -48.13 30.82
N ILE A 678 57.46 -47.04 31.46
CA ILE A 678 57.77 -46.64 32.84
C ILE A 678 56.51 -46.48 33.70
N ASP A 679 56.48 -47.04 34.91
CA ASP A 679 55.34 -46.97 35.82
C ASP A 679 55.19 -45.56 36.40
N ALA A 680 54.26 -44.79 35.83
CA ALA A 680 54.00 -43.40 36.20
C ALA A 680 53.46 -43.24 37.65
N ASN A 681 53.02 -44.33 38.26
CA ASN A 681 52.35 -44.33 39.57
C ASN A 681 53.32 -44.27 40.74
N ASN A 682 54.55 -44.74 40.53
CA ASN A 682 55.60 -44.83 41.53
C ASN A 682 56.98 -44.43 40.99
N ASN A 683 57.06 -44.04 39.71
CA ASN A 683 58.25 -43.67 38.95
C ASN A 683 59.31 -44.78 38.72
N CYS A 684 58.91 -46.05 38.49
CA CYS A 684 59.82 -47.17 38.21
C CYS A 684 59.80 -47.65 36.73
N GLU A 685 60.95 -47.77 36.03
CA GLU A 685 61.04 -48.14 34.58
C GLU A 685 61.13 -49.66 34.31
N GLY A 686 60.49 -50.12 33.23
CA GLY A 686 60.43 -51.53 32.80
C GLY A 686 61.72 -52.04 32.12
N SER A 687 61.87 -53.36 32.02
CA SER A 687 63.17 -54.00 31.68
C SER A 687 63.27 -54.66 30.28
N GLN A 688 62.24 -54.60 29.40
CA GLN A 688 62.18 -55.22 28.04
C GLN A 688 61.38 -54.34 27.00
N ARG A 689 61.41 -54.61 25.66
CA ARG A 689 60.75 -53.81 24.56
C ARG A 689 60.05 -54.61 23.41
N ILE A 690 59.07 -54.02 22.67
CA ILE A 690 58.28 -54.56 21.50
C ILE A 690 58.52 -53.79 20.18
N GLY A 691 58.33 -54.35 18.97
CA GLY A 691 58.49 -53.66 17.66
C GLY A 691 57.23 -53.58 16.78
N VAL A 692 57.01 -52.47 16.05
CA VAL A 692 55.78 -52.17 15.25
C VAL A 692 56.09 -51.65 13.82
N THR A 693 55.46 -52.25 12.80
CA THR A 693 55.52 -51.85 11.38
C THR A 693 54.32 -50.98 10.94
N VAL A 694 54.51 -49.99 10.06
CA VAL A 694 53.44 -49.03 9.65
C VAL A 694 53.18 -48.95 8.13
N GLU A 695 51.93 -48.76 7.67
CA GLU A 695 51.51 -48.59 6.26
C GLU A 695 50.64 -47.32 6.07
N ILE A 696 50.78 -46.58 4.95
CA ILE A 696 50.08 -45.30 4.70
C ILE A 696 49.32 -45.29 3.34
N ILE A 697 48.03 -44.89 3.30
CA ILE A 697 47.14 -44.80 2.11
C ILE A 697 46.80 -43.33 1.75
N ASP A 698 46.74 -42.99 0.45
CA ASP A 698 46.36 -41.65 -0.07
C ASP A 698 45.53 -41.72 -1.39
N PRO A 699 44.22 -41.44 -1.36
CA PRO A 699 43.33 -41.48 -2.54
C PRO A 699 43.54 -40.34 -3.55
N VAL A 700 43.22 -40.59 -4.83
CA VAL A 700 43.36 -39.61 -5.91
C VAL A 700 42.17 -38.63 -5.95
N MET A 701 42.45 -37.34 -6.11
CA MET A 701 41.47 -36.24 -6.23
C MET A 701 40.49 -36.44 -7.43
N PRO A 702 39.20 -36.06 -7.30
CA PRO A 702 38.22 -36.18 -8.38
C PRO A 702 38.40 -35.14 -9.50
N SER A 703 37.64 -35.26 -10.60
CA SER A 703 37.70 -34.36 -11.77
C SER A 703 36.31 -33.97 -12.29
N SER A 704 36.18 -32.81 -12.94
CA SER A 704 34.95 -32.34 -13.60
C SER A 704 35.26 -31.79 -15.00
N PRO A 705 34.38 -31.99 -16.00
CA PRO A 705 34.53 -31.37 -17.31
C PRO A 705 34.27 -29.85 -17.32
N VAL A 706 33.55 -29.32 -16.33
CA VAL A 706 33.20 -27.89 -16.21
C VAL A 706 33.44 -27.45 -14.77
N LEU A 707 34.38 -26.51 -14.57
CA LEU A 707 34.73 -25.99 -13.24
C LEU A 707 33.89 -24.77 -12.84
N ASN A 708 33.25 -24.12 -13.82
CA ASN A 708 32.44 -22.93 -13.66
C ASN A 708 31.06 -23.04 -14.34
N PRO A 709 30.19 -23.95 -13.88
CA PRO A 709 28.86 -24.09 -14.46
C PRO A 709 27.98 -22.88 -14.08
N ALA A 710 27.07 -22.52 -15.00
CA ALA A 710 26.16 -21.39 -14.84
C ALA A 710 24.70 -21.85 -14.80
N PHE A 711 23.91 -21.29 -13.89
CA PHE A 711 22.51 -21.66 -13.63
C PHE A 711 21.63 -20.44 -13.39
N CYS A 712 20.32 -20.61 -13.50
CA CYS A 712 19.35 -19.61 -13.04
C CYS A 712 19.06 -19.82 -11.56
N ALA A 713 18.97 -18.73 -10.78
CA ALA A 713 18.61 -18.81 -9.36
C ALA A 713 17.24 -19.51 -9.16
N SER A 714 16.32 -19.34 -10.12
CA SER A 714 14.99 -19.95 -10.14
C SER A 714 14.99 -21.47 -10.13
N ASP A 715 16.07 -22.12 -10.56
CA ASP A 715 16.13 -23.56 -10.76
C ASP A 715 16.52 -24.33 -9.47
N GLY A 716 17.04 -23.63 -8.46
CA GLY A 716 17.36 -24.22 -7.15
C GLY A 716 18.38 -25.37 -7.19
N VAL A 717 19.35 -25.32 -8.12
CA VAL A 717 20.33 -26.39 -8.36
C VAL A 717 21.13 -26.74 -7.10
N THR A 718 21.30 -28.03 -6.85
CA THR A 718 22.00 -28.56 -5.67
C THR A 718 23.38 -29.16 -6.00
N LEU A 719 24.23 -29.36 -4.98
CA LEU A 719 25.55 -29.97 -5.13
C LEU A 719 25.51 -31.39 -5.74
N ALA A 720 24.47 -32.17 -5.45
CA ALA A 720 24.28 -33.51 -6.01
C ALA A 720 24.05 -33.51 -7.53
N GLU A 721 23.62 -32.38 -8.10
CA GLU A 721 23.34 -32.23 -9.53
C GLU A 721 24.57 -31.77 -10.32
N LEU A 722 25.67 -31.41 -9.64
CA LEU A 722 26.94 -31.08 -10.27
C LEU A 722 27.62 -32.34 -10.83
N THR A 723 28.14 -32.24 -12.06
CA THR A 723 28.74 -33.39 -12.76
C THR A 723 30.21 -33.60 -12.36
N ILE A 724 30.46 -34.42 -11.33
CA ILE A 724 31.80 -34.79 -10.85
C ILE A 724 32.13 -36.27 -11.17
N SER A 725 33.39 -36.57 -11.47
CA SER A 725 33.89 -37.90 -11.82
C SER A 725 35.09 -38.31 -10.94
N SER A 726 35.01 -39.48 -10.29
CA SER A 726 36.14 -40.11 -9.59
C SER A 726 36.86 -41.13 -10.50
N PRO A 727 38.20 -41.27 -10.45
CA PRO A 727 38.97 -42.16 -11.34
C PRO A 727 38.62 -43.66 -11.23
N ASP A 728 38.13 -44.09 -10.08
CA ASP A 728 37.85 -45.47 -9.70
C ASP A 728 36.35 -45.74 -9.41
N GLY A 729 35.49 -44.74 -9.60
CA GLY A 729 34.05 -44.83 -9.32
C GLY A 729 33.69 -44.70 -7.83
N SER A 730 34.64 -44.28 -6.99
CA SER A 730 34.45 -43.96 -5.58
C SER A 730 33.48 -42.80 -5.35
N ALA A 731 32.88 -42.75 -4.15
CA ALA A 731 31.91 -41.71 -3.78
C ALA A 731 32.56 -40.32 -3.68
N ILE A 732 31.74 -39.28 -3.80
CA ILE A 732 32.17 -37.87 -3.71
C ILE A 732 31.60 -37.25 -2.44
N ALA A 733 32.46 -36.65 -1.63
CA ALA A 733 32.12 -35.85 -0.47
C ALA A 733 32.36 -34.36 -0.76
N TRP A 734 31.46 -33.48 -0.32
CA TRP A 734 31.51 -32.04 -0.57
C TRP A 734 31.89 -31.24 0.66
N PHE A 735 32.64 -30.15 0.47
CA PHE A 735 33.12 -29.29 1.54
C PHE A 735 33.04 -27.81 1.19
N ASP A 736 32.94 -26.96 2.21
CA ASP A 736 32.91 -25.49 2.09
C ASP A 736 34.31 -24.84 1.96
N ALA A 737 35.38 -25.62 2.15
CA ALA A 737 36.76 -25.13 2.03
C ALA A 737 37.71 -26.15 1.41
N ALA A 738 38.80 -25.64 0.85
CA ALA A 738 39.87 -26.44 0.26
C ALA A 738 40.56 -27.38 1.26
N THR A 739 40.61 -26.99 2.55
CA THR A 739 41.20 -27.73 3.69
C THR A 739 40.38 -27.48 4.95
N ASP A 740 40.26 -28.48 5.83
CA ASP A 740 39.61 -28.39 7.16
C ASP A 740 38.15 -27.88 7.18
N GLY A 741 37.52 -27.77 6.01
CA GLY A 741 36.12 -27.32 5.86
C GLY A 741 35.09 -28.33 6.35
N ASN A 742 33.87 -27.84 6.58
CA ASN A 742 32.74 -28.66 6.99
C ASN A 742 32.20 -29.50 5.83
N LEU A 743 31.71 -30.69 6.14
CA LEU A 743 31.01 -31.54 5.18
C LEU A 743 29.68 -30.88 4.81
N LEU A 744 29.43 -30.73 3.51
CA LEU A 744 28.19 -30.21 2.94
C LEU A 744 27.28 -31.34 2.50
N ASP A 745 25.97 -31.17 2.71
CA ASP A 745 24.97 -32.11 2.22
C ASP A 745 24.83 -32.00 0.70
N GLY A 746 24.56 -33.12 0.02
CA GLY A 746 24.29 -33.12 -1.41
C GLY A 746 23.07 -32.27 -1.80
N SER A 747 22.15 -32.00 -0.87
CA SER A 747 20.98 -31.13 -1.07
C SER A 747 21.27 -29.63 -0.91
N THR A 748 22.51 -29.23 -0.59
CA THR A 748 22.86 -27.81 -0.48
C THR A 748 22.70 -27.13 -1.85
N VAL A 749 21.93 -26.03 -1.88
CA VAL A 749 21.71 -25.20 -3.07
C VAL A 749 22.96 -24.38 -3.38
N VAL A 750 23.33 -24.29 -4.65
CA VAL A 750 24.52 -23.53 -5.08
C VAL A 750 24.24 -22.03 -5.12
N THR A 751 25.21 -21.22 -4.69
CA THR A 751 25.11 -19.75 -4.65
C THR A 751 26.09 -19.09 -5.61
N ASP A 752 25.77 -17.87 -6.07
CA ASP A 752 26.62 -17.16 -7.03
C ASP A 752 28.03 -16.89 -6.47
N GLY A 753 29.05 -17.07 -7.29
CA GLY A 753 30.46 -16.81 -6.96
C GLY A 753 31.03 -17.66 -5.82
N THR A 754 30.32 -18.67 -5.34
CA THR A 754 30.72 -19.48 -4.19
C THR A 754 31.55 -20.69 -4.62
N SER A 755 32.66 -20.95 -3.91
CA SER A 755 33.52 -22.11 -4.14
C SER A 755 33.05 -23.32 -3.32
N TYR A 756 32.87 -24.45 -4.00
CA TYR A 756 32.55 -25.75 -3.40
C TYR A 756 33.66 -26.76 -3.71
N PHE A 757 34.02 -27.61 -2.75
CA PHE A 757 35.20 -28.47 -2.84
C PHE A 757 34.83 -29.96 -2.77
N ALA A 758 35.10 -30.72 -3.82
CA ALA A 758 34.80 -32.15 -3.91
C ALA A 758 36.03 -33.03 -3.60
N ALA A 759 35.87 -34.04 -2.74
CA ALA A 759 36.89 -35.04 -2.40
C ALA A 759 36.43 -36.45 -2.78
N THR A 760 37.38 -37.32 -3.16
CA THR A 760 37.10 -38.75 -3.38
C THR A 760 37.15 -39.49 -2.05
N GLU A 761 36.18 -40.36 -1.78
CA GLU A 761 36.14 -41.22 -0.59
C GLU A 761 36.29 -42.70 -0.98
N VAL A 762 37.34 -43.38 -0.47
CA VAL A 762 37.56 -44.82 -0.68
C VAL A 762 37.12 -45.67 0.53
N VAL A 763 37.08 -47.00 0.36
CA VAL A 763 36.70 -47.96 1.42
C VAL A 763 37.51 -47.72 2.71
N ASN A 764 36.81 -47.68 3.84
CA ASN A 764 37.27 -47.29 5.20
C ASN A 764 37.37 -45.77 5.47
N GLY A 765 36.75 -44.92 4.65
CA GLY A 765 36.54 -43.49 4.97
C GLY A 765 37.72 -42.56 4.68
N CYS A 766 38.76 -43.06 4.01
CA CYS A 766 39.92 -42.25 3.67
C CYS A 766 39.61 -41.31 2.50
N LEU A 767 39.83 -40.00 2.71
CA LEU A 767 39.57 -38.95 1.72
C LEU A 767 40.85 -38.55 0.98
N SER A 768 40.72 -38.09 -0.27
CA SER A 768 41.84 -37.51 -1.02
C SER A 768 42.39 -36.25 -0.34
N GLN A 769 43.72 -36.13 -0.25
CA GLN A 769 44.37 -34.98 0.40
C GLN A 769 44.01 -33.63 -0.25
N ASN A 770 43.88 -33.60 -1.57
CA ASN A 770 43.45 -32.42 -2.32
C ASN A 770 41.97 -32.55 -2.70
N ARG A 771 41.26 -31.42 -2.68
CA ARG A 771 39.85 -31.30 -3.10
C ARG A 771 39.75 -30.51 -4.42
N LEU A 772 38.83 -30.91 -5.29
CA LEU A 772 38.53 -30.21 -6.54
C LEU A 772 37.61 -29.02 -6.27
N GLU A 773 38.04 -27.81 -6.60
CA GLU A 773 37.21 -26.61 -6.50
C GLU A 773 36.26 -26.45 -7.70
N ILE A 774 35.00 -26.12 -7.42
CA ILE A 774 33.96 -25.73 -8.39
C ILE A 774 33.43 -24.36 -7.96
N VAL A 775 33.40 -23.41 -8.88
CA VAL A 775 32.88 -22.05 -8.63
C VAL A 775 31.64 -21.83 -9.48
N THR A 776 30.47 -21.71 -8.87
CA THR A 776 29.20 -21.58 -9.62
C THR A 776 28.91 -20.12 -9.99
N THR A 777 28.32 -19.91 -11.17
CA THR A 777 27.70 -18.63 -11.55
C THR A 777 26.18 -18.79 -11.49
N VAL A 778 25.50 -17.98 -10.70
CA VAL A 778 24.04 -18.05 -10.54
C VAL A 778 23.44 -16.70 -10.92
N TYR A 779 22.70 -16.69 -12.03
CA TYR A 779 22.01 -15.49 -12.49
C TYR A 779 20.70 -15.32 -11.69
N ALA A 780 20.68 -14.35 -10.79
CA ALA A 780 19.47 -13.85 -10.14
C ALA A 780 19.02 -12.57 -10.85
N LEU A 781 17.77 -12.56 -11.32
CA LEU A 781 17.16 -11.37 -11.92
C LEU A 781 16.42 -10.59 -10.83
N GLU A 782 16.44 -9.27 -10.91
CA GLU A 782 15.52 -8.44 -10.12
C GLU A 782 14.08 -8.57 -10.63
N SER A 783 13.12 -8.37 -9.73
CA SER A 783 11.69 -8.40 -10.06
C SER A 783 11.36 -7.26 -11.03
N ALA A 784 10.31 -7.42 -11.83
CA ALA A 784 9.94 -6.41 -12.84
C ALA A 784 9.63 -5.07 -12.16
N SER A 785 10.21 -3.97 -12.63
CA SER A 785 9.94 -2.63 -12.07
C SER A 785 8.94 -1.89 -12.95
N LEU A 786 7.79 -1.57 -12.38
CA LEU A 786 6.69 -0.88 -13.04
C LEU A 786 6.56 0.55 -12.50
N LEU A 787 6.21 1.50 -13.35
CA LEU A 787 6.06 2.91 -12.97
C LEU A 787 4.90 3.14 -11.99
N PHE A 788 3.86 2.32 -12.11
CA PHE A 788 2.62 2.38 -11.32
C PHE A 788 2.07 0.95 -11.14
N ASP A 789 1.36 0.72 -10.03
CA ASP A 789 0.65 -0.53 -9.72
C ASP A 789 -0.79 -0.56 -10.28
N ARG A 790 -1.22 0.55 -10.89
CA ARG A 790 -2.51 0.74 -11.53
C ARG A 790 -2.34 1.46 -12.87
N ILE A 791 -3.09 1.03 -13.87
CA ILE A 791 -3.18 1.68 -15.17
C ILE A 791 -4.61 2.09 -15.48
N GLU A 792 -4.77 3.35 -15.87
CA GLU A 792 -6.07 3.95 -16.17
C GLU A 792 -6.20 4.18 -17.68
N LEU A 793 -7.07 3.42 -18.33
CA LEU A 793 -7.33 3.43 -19.77
C LEU A 793 -8.83 3.67 -20.03
N CYS A 794 -9.19 4.00 -21.26
CA CYS A 794 -10.59 4.04 -21.66
C CYS A 794 -11.04 2.69 -22.23
N GLY A 795 -12.05 2.07 -21.62
CA GLY A 795 -12.60 0.79 -22.06
C GLY A 795 -13.26 0.83 -23.44
N LEU A 796 -13.65 2.02 -23.92
CA LEU A 796 -14.21 2.20 -25.26
C LEU A 796 -13.15 2.06 -26.37
N ASP A 797 -11.86 2.19 -26.04
CA ASP A 797 -10.74 1.98 -26.97
C ASP A 797 -10.38 0.49 -27.17
N ASN A 798 -10.99 -0.42 -26.40
CA ASN A 798 -10.69 -1.86 -26.37
C ASN A 798 -9.19 -2.17 -26.14
N PRO A 799 -8.60 -1.73 -25.01
CA PRO A 799 -7.19 -1.93 -24.74
C PRO A 799 -6.82 -3.41 -24.57
N THR A 800 -5.55 -3.72 -24.83
CA THR A 800 -4.95 -5.05 -24.83
C THR A 800 -3.70 -5.09 -23.97
N VAL A 801 -3.12 -6.28 -23.74
CA VAL A 801 -1.86 -6.43 -22.99
C VAL A 801 -0.72 -5.58 -23.57
N ALA A 802 -0.72 -5.28 -24.88
CA ALA A 802 0.24 -4.34 -25.48
C ALA A 802 0.21 -2.93 -24.85
N ASP A 803 -0.92 -2.51 -24.29
CA ASP A 803 -1.04 -1.21 -23.62
C ASP A 803 -0.39 -1.22 -22.23
N LEU A 804 -0.04 -2.40 -21.68
CA LEU A 804 0.70 -2.51 -20.43
C LEU A 804 2.19 -2.22 -20.60
N ASP A 805 2.74 -2.28 -21.82
CA ASP A 805 4.14 -1.96 -22.13
C ASP A 805 4.50 -0.52 -21.69
N GLN A 806 3.50 0.38 -21.58
CA GLN A 806 3.71 1.75 -21.11
C GLN A 806 4.07 1.86 -19.63
N LEU A 807 3.85 0.79 -18.85
CA LEU A 807 4.17 0.72 -17.41
C LEU A 807 5.61 0.27 -17.16
N GLU A 808 6.27 -0.28 -18.17
CA GLU A 808 7.62 -0.81 -18.05
C GLU A 808 8.60 0.33 -17.76
N SER A 809 9.32 0.23 -16.64
CA SER A 809 10.49 1.09 -16.42
C SER A 809 11.67 0.61 -17.28
N THR A 810 12.59 1.52 -17.62
CA THR A 810 13.76 1.17 -18.44
C THR A 810 14.64 0.15 -17.71
N THR A 811 14.55 -1.13 -18.09
CA THR A 811 15.45 -2.19 -17.64
C THR A 811 16.08 -2.89 -18.85
N ASP A 812 17.20 -3.56 -18.64
CA ASP A 812 17.89 -4.35 -19.69
C ASP A 812 17.23 -5.73 -19.93
N TYR A 813 16.09 -6.02 -19.28
CA TYR A 813 15.38 -7.30 -19.32
C TYR A 813 14.00 -7.16 -19.97
N GLU A 814 13.51 -8.23 -20.60
CA GLU A 814 12.17 -8.27 -21.20
C GLU A 814 11.12 -8.57 -20.13
N VAL A 815 9.91 -8.01 -20.27
CA VAL A 815 8.76 -8.31 -19.41
C VAL A 815 7.79 -9.22 -20.15
N ILE A 816 7.40 -10.31 -19.48
CA ILE A 816 6.38 -11.25 -19.97
C ILE A 816 5.18 -11.21 -19.02
N TRP A 817 3.97 -11.08 -19.58
CA TRP A 817 2.73 -10.91 -18.83
C TRP A 817 1.99 -12.22 -18.56
N TYR A 818 1.37 -12.33 -17.39
CA TYR A 818 0.64 -13.52 -16.93
C TYR A 818 -0.71 -13.17 -16.28
N ASP A 819 -1.64 -14.14 -16.25
CA ASP A 819 -2.98 -14.04 -15.66
C ASP A 819 -3.04 -14.38 -14.15
N ALA A 820 -1.95 -14.82 -13.54
CA ALA A 820 -1.90 -15.21 -12.13
C ALA A 820 -0.50 -14.96 -11.54
N PRO A 821 -0.39 -14.73 -10.20
CA PRO A 821 0.89 -14.46 -9.54
C PRO A 821 1.82 -15.68 -9.55
N GLU A 822 1.27 -16.90 -9.60
CA GLU A 822 1.99 -18.16 -9.70
C GLU A 822 1.26 -19.13 -10.62
N ASN A 823 1.99 -19.97 -11.36
CA ASN A 823 1.44 -21.00 -12.26
C ASN A 823 0.43 -20.48 -13.31
N GLY A 824 0.42 -19.17 -13.57
CA GLY A 824 -0.44 -18.53 -14.56
C GLY A 824 -0.05 -18.85 -16.01
N THR A 825 -0.98 -18.62 -16.92
CA THR A 825 -0.78 -18.72 -18.36
C THR A 825 -0.13 -17.45 -18.88
N GLU A 826 0.89 -17.60 -19.72
CA GLU A 826 1.50 -16.47 -20.45
C GLU A 826 0.46 -15.82 -21.37
N LEU A 827 0.41 -14.49 -21.36
CA LEU A 827 -0.52 -13.69 -22.13
C LEU A 827 0.15 -13.09 -23.35
N THR A 828 -0.54 -13.18 -24.49
CA THR A 828 -0.07 -12.52 -25.72
C THR A 828 -0.43 -11.03 -25.70
N SER A 829 0.33 -10.21 -26.43
CA SER A 829 0.05 -8.76 -26.56
C SER A 829 -1.34 -8.44 -27.14
N ALA A 830 -1.98 -9.38 -27.84
CA ALA A 830 -3.33 -9.22 -28.39
C ALA A 830 -4.47 -9.59 -27.40
N THR A 831 -4.14 -10.02 -26.19
CA THR A 831 -5.14 -10.40 -25.18
C THR A 831 -5.89 -9.15 -24.69
N PRO A 832 -7.23 -9.08 -24.76
CA PRO A 832 -7.98 -7.94 -24.27
C PRO A 832 -7.85 -7.75 -22.76
N LEU A 833 -7.69 -6.51 -22.31
CA LEU A 833 -7.75 -6.18 -20.88
C LEU A 833 -9.20 -6.18 -20.38
N SER A 834 -9.37 -6.35 -19.08
CA SER A 834 -10.67 -6.43 -18.42
C SER A 834 -10.66 -5.55 -17.17
N GLU A 835 -11.80 -4.91 -16.91
CA GLU A 835 -12.04 -4.03 -15.76
C GLU A 835 -11.74 -4.74 -14.44
N ASP A 836 -11.02 -4.07 -13.53
CA ASP A 836 -10.69 -4.55 -12.18
C ASP A 836 -9.97 -5.92 -12.15
N VAL A 837 -9.35 -6.33 -13.26
CA VAL A 837 -8.54 -7.55 -13.33
C VAL A 837 -7.08 -7.20 -13.11
N THR A 838 -6.42 -8.01 -12.29
CA THR A 838 -4.97 -7.91 -12.02
C THR A 838 -4.18 -8.77 -12.99
N TYR A 839 -3.16 -8.18 -13.61
CA TYR A 839 -2.19 -8.84 -14.49
C TYR A 839 -0.81 -8.82 -13.85
N TYR A 840 0.06 -9.75 -14.25
CA TYR A 840 1.32 -10.00 -13.54
C TYR A 840 2.53 -9.94 -14.49
N ALA A 841 3.46 -9.03 -14.22
CA ALA A 841 4.70 -8.85 -14.97
C ALA A 841 5.83 -9.73 -14.41
N GLN A 842 6.53 -10.45 -15.30
CA GLN A 842 7.70 -11.28 -14.98
C GLN A 842 8.92 -10.84 -15.78
N SER A 843 10.04 -10.60 -15.11
CA SER A 843 11.33 -10.33 -15.75
C SER A 843 11.88 -11.59 -16.43
N TYR A 844 12.39 -11.43 -17.65
CA TYR A 844 13.01 -12.47 -18.45
C TYR A 844 14.30 -11.95 -19.11
N ASN A 845 15.39 -12.70 -18.99
CA ASN A 845 16.64 -12.40 -19.67
C ASN A 845 16.80 -13.28 -20.92
N PRO A 846 16.73 -12.71 -22.14
CA PRO A 846 16.82 -13.49 -23.38
C PRO A 846 18.21 -14.08 -23.65
N GLU A 847 19.27 -13.59 -23.01
CA GLU A 847 20.64 -14.11 -23.18
C GLU A 847 20.89 -15.37 -22.35
N THR A 848 20.38 -15.41 -21.11
CA THR A 848 20.60 -16.53 -20.18
C THR A 848 19.40 -17.48 -20.10
N GLY A 849 18.21 -17.02 -20.49
CA GLY A 849 16.94 -17.75 -20.35
C GLY A 849 16.37 -17.72 -18.93
N CYS A 850 16.97 -16.96 -18.01
CA CYS A 850 16.56 -16.90 -16.61
C CYS A 850 15.36 -15.97 -16.41
N ILE A 851 14.55 -16.31 -15.41
CA ILE A 851 13.39 -15.51 -14.97
C ILE A 851 13.55 -15.10 -13.50
N ASN A 852 12.83 -14.06 -13.09
CA ASN A 852 12.48 -13.88 -11.69
C ASN A 852 11.11 -14.57 -11.42
N PRO A 853 11.00 -15.52 -10.47
CA PRO A 853 9.74 -16.19 -10.18
C PRO A 853 8.69 -15.27 -9.51
N GLU A 854 9.10 -14.19 -8.83
CA GLU A 854 8.20 -13.21 -8.24
C GLU A 854 7.65 -12.28 -9.32
N ARG A 855 6.32 -12.28 -9.47
CA ARG A 855 5.62 -11.45 -10.45
C ARG A 855 5.00 -10.22 -9.80
N ILE A 856 5.13 -9.07 -10.45
CA ILE A 856 4.56 -7.80 -9.96
C ILE A 856 3.17 -7.58 -10.53
N ALA A 857 2.23 -7.21 -9.65
CA ALA A 857 0.82 -7.02 -9.98
C ALA A 857 0.53 -5.63 -10.55
N VAL A 858 -0.35 -5.57 -11.55
CA VAL A 858 -0.97 -4.33 -12.08
C VAL A 858 -2.47 -4.50 -12.12
N THR A 859 -3.21 -3.53 -11.59
CA THR A 859 -4.67 -3.48 -11.69
C THR A 859 -5.10 -2.55 -12.82
N VAL A 860 -6.04 -3.00 -13.65
CA VAL A 860 -6.57 -2.21 -14.78
C VAL A 860 -7.87 -1.50 -14.40
N ASP A 861 -7.93 -0.19 -14.63
CA ASP A 861 -9.14 0.63 -14.61
C ASP A 861 -9.48 1.08 -16.05
N LEU A 862 -10.60 0.62 -16.58
CA LEU A 862 -11.10 0.94 -17.92
C LEU A 862 -12.15 2.05 -17.92
N SER A 863 -12.41 2.68 -16.78
CA SER A 863 -13.41 3.74 -16.68
C SER A 863 -12.91 5.09 -17.19
N ASN A 864 -11.60 5.27 -17.38
CA ASN A 864 -10.96 6.55 -17.68
C ASN A 864 -11.18 7.02 -19.14
N CYS A 865 -12.44 7.29 -19.46
CA CYS A 865 -12.88 7.78 -20.76
C CYS A 865 -13.26 9.26 -20.69
N ASN A 866 -12.77 10.07 -21.63
CA ASN A 866 -13.22 11.44 -21.80
C ASN A 866 -14.63 11.46 -22.44
N PRO A 867 -15.70 11.90 -21.74
CA PRO A 867 -17.07 11.88 -22.27
C PRO A 867 -17.25 12.68 -23.56
N GLU A 868 -16.52 13.79 -23.71
CA GLU A 868 -16.61 14.67 -24.88
C GLU A 868 -16.03 14.00 -26.14
N ALA A 869 -15.06 13.10 -25.99
CA ALA A 869 -14.46 12.38 -27.12
C ALA A 869 -15.38 11.30 -27.71
N TYR A 870 -16.45 10.92 -27.00
CA TYR A 870 -17.34 9.82 -27.33
C TYR A 870 -18.82 10.22 -27.48
N ASP A 871 -19.09 11.49 -27.78
CA ASP A 871 -20.43 12.03 -27.99
C ASP A 871 -21.42 11.68 -26.86
N PHE A 872 -20.97 11.72 -25.60
CA PHE A 872 -21.81 11.37 -24.45
C PHE A 872 -23.03 12.30 -24.34
N PHE A 873 -24.25 11.74 -24.30
CA PHE A 873 -25.49 12.50 -24.16
C PHE A 873 -26.57 11.73 -23.39
N ILE A 874 -27.51 12.46 -22.78
CA ILE A 874 -28.68 11.89 -22.11
C ILE A 874 -29.89 12.02 -23.04
N PRO A 875 -30.56 10.92 -23.44
CA PRO A 875 -31.76 11.00 -24.27
C PRO A 875 -32.92 11.74 -23.59
N ASP A 876 -33.79 12.36 -24.36
CA ASP A 876 -34.96 13.11 -23.86
C ASP A 876 -36.27 12.33 -23.93
N GLY A 877 -36.28 11.14 -24.56
CA GLY A 877 -37.47 10.33 -24.74
C GLY A 877 -37.20 8.88 -25.15
N PHE A 878 -38.21 8.02 -24.95
CA PHE A 878 -38.21 6.63 -25.41
C PHE A 878 -39.65 6.11 -25.65
N SER A 879 -39.78 5.06 -26.44
CA SER A 879 -41.05 4.50 -26.91
C SER A 879 -41.16 3.00 -26.63
N PRO A 880 -41.62 2.58 -25.43
CA PRO A 880 -41.74 1.17 -25.06
C PRO A 880 -42.94 0.48 -25.71
N ASN A 881 -42.92 0.35 -27.05
CA ASN A 881 -44.01 -0.16 -27.89
C ASN A 881 -43.77 -1.59 -28.43
N GLY A 882 -42.57 -2.14 -28.22
CA GLY A 882 -42.17 -3.48 -28.62
C GLY A 882 -41.73 -3.62 -30.08
N ASP A 883 -41.36 -2.52 -30.76
CA ASP A 883 -40.89 -2.53 -32.15
C ASP A 883 -39.37 -2.76 -32.30
N GLY A 884 -38.64 -2.87 -31.18
CA GLY A 884 -37.20 -3.06 -31.11
C GLY A 884 -36.39 -1.76 -31.16
N ARG A 885 -37.02 -0.58 -31.18
CA ARG A 885 -36.36 0.74 -31.24
C ARG A 885 -36.80 1.62 -30.08
N ASN A 886 -35.83 2.12 -29.31
CA ASN A 886 -36.08 2.97 -28.15
C ASN A 886 -37.10 2.37 -27.16
N ASP A 887 -37.17 1.04 -27.06
CA ASP A 887 -38.09 0.35 -26.15
C ASP A 887 -37.72 0.53 -24.67
N THR A 888 -36.50 0.99 -24.41
CA THR A 888 -36.01 1.31 -23.07
C THR A 888 -35.29 2.64 -23.06
N PHE A 889 -35.43 3.39 -21.97
CA PHE A 889 -34.61 4.54 -21.67
C PHE A 889 -33.28 4.10 -21.05
N PHE A 890 -32.16 4.44 -21.68
CA PHE A 890 -30.80 4.24 -21.16
C PHE A 890 -29.91 5.40 -21.63
N VAL A 891 -28.82 5.66 -20.92
CA VAL A 891 -27.82 6.66 -21.32
C VAL A 891 -26.67 5.92 -22.03
N PRO A 892 -26.35 6.20 -23.31
CA PRO A 892 -25.30 5.48 -24.02
C PRO A 892 -23.93 5.58 -23.33
N ASN A 893 -23.22 4.45 -23.25
CA ASN A 893 -21.85 4.30 -22.71
C ASN A 893 -21.68 4.69 -21.23
N VAL A 894 -22.78 4.97 -20.51
CA VAL A 894 -22.71 5.42 -19.10
C VAL A 894 -22.11 4.35 -18.19
N GLU A 895 -22.35 3.08 -18.48
CA GLU A 895 -21.84 1.92 -17.74
C GLU A 895 -20.33 1.72 -17.87
N THR A 896 -19.69 2.35 -18.86
CA THR A 896 -18.25 2.31 -19.09
C THR A 896 -17.59 3.60 -18.60
N ILE A 897 -18.15 4.75 -18.95
CA ILE A 897 -17.57 6.06 -18.59
C ILE A 897 -17.77 6.37 -17.10
N TYR A 898 -18.92 5.97 -16.55
CA TYR A 898 -19.36 6.24 -15.17
C TYR A 898 -19.87 4.96 -14.50
N PRO A 899 -19.01 3.97 -14.18
CA PRO A 899 -19.45 2.66 -13.69
C PRO A 899 -20.25 2.70 -12.39
N ASP A 900 -20.03 3.70 -11.54
CA ASP A 900 -20.73 3.90 -10.26
C ASP A 900 -21.98 4.79 -10.36
N PHE A 901 -22.45 5.07 -11.58
CA PHE A 901 -23.61 5.92 -11.75
C PHE A 901 -24.86 5.34 -11.06
N THR A 902 -25.70 6.23 -10.54
CA THR A 902 -27.07 5.89 -10.20
C THR A 902 -28.04 6.69 -11.05
N LEU A 903 -29.05 6.01 -11.58
CA LEU A 903 -30.13 6.62 -12.35
C LEU A 903 -31.43 6.46 -11.59
N GLN A 904 -32.14 7.55 -11.32
CA GLN A 904 -33.45 7.50 -10.69
C GLN A 904 -34.50 8.13 -11.61
N ILE A 905 -35.58 7.40 -11.90
CA ILE A 905 -36.74 7.95 -12.61
C ILE A 905 -37.87 8.24 -11.62
N LEU A 906 -38.46 9.42 -11.75
CA LEU A 906 -39.48 9.98 -10.87
C LEU A 906 -40.73 10.34 -11.67
N ASN A 907 -41.90 10.12 -11.07
CA ASN A 907 -43.16 10.65 -11.59
C ASN A 907 -43.33 12.14 -11.24
N ARG A 908 -44.39 12.79 -11.76
CA ARG A 908 -44.71 14.20 -11.50
C ARG A 908 -44.94 14.60 -10.04
N TYR A 909 -45.07 13.64 -9.13
CA TYR A 909 -45.23 13.86 -7.69
C TYR A 909 -43.92 13.62 -6.92
N GLY A 910 -42.80 13.42 -7.62
CA GLY A 910 -41.50 13.11 -7.02
C GLY A 910 -41.39 11.68 -6.47
N SER A 911 -42.31 10.78 -6.81
CA SER A 911 -42.20 9.38 -6.39
C SER A 911 -41.33 8.58 -7.37
N SER A 912 -40.38 7.82 -6.85
CA SER A 912 -39.48 6.97 -7.63
C SER A 912 -40.21 5.80 -8.29
N LEU A 913 -40.01 5.65 -9.59
CA LEU A 913 -40.58 4.58 -10.42
C LEU A 913 -39.54 3.55 -10.82
N PHE A 914 -38.29 3.99 -11.01
CA PHE A 914 -37.15 3.15 -11.37
C PHE A 914 -35.89 3.65 -10.68
N LYS A 915 -35.01 2.71 -10.36
CA LYS A 915 -33.63 2.95 -9.95
C LYS A 915 -32.74 2.02 -10.79
N GLY A 916 -31.81 2.61 -11.51
CA GLY A 916 -30.84 1.96 -12.35
C GLY A 916 -29.42 2.23 -11.90
N ASN A 917 -28.52 1.39 -12.37
CA ASN A 917 -27.07 1.44 -12.19
C ASN A 917 -26.42 0.59 -13.29
N ARG A 918 -25.11 0.33 -13.21
CA ARG A 918 -24.37 -0.51 -14.18
C ARG A 918 -25.02 -1.85 -14.51
N ASN A 919 -25.62 -2.52 -13.52
CA ASN A 919 -26.23 -3.84 -13.70
C ASN A 919 -27.69 -3.79 -14.19
N ASN A 920 -28.32 -2.61 -14.13
CA ASN A 920 -29.69 -2.37 -14.56
C ASN A 920 -29.78 -0.95 -15.17
N PRO A 921 -29.14 -0.69 -16.31
CA PRO A 921 -28.97 0.67 -16.83
C PRO A 921 -30.20 1.21 -17.54
N ALA A 922 -31.17 0.34 -17.86
CA ALA A 922 -32.25 0.64 -18.78
C ALA A 922 -33.64 0.49 -18.14
N TRP A 923 -34.54 1.44 -18.43
CA TRP A 923 -35.92 1.43 -17.96
C TRP A 923 -36.91 1.23 -19.12
N ASP A 924 -37.76 0.20 -19.05
CA ASP A 924 -38.76 -0.16 -20.06
C ASP A 924 -40.13 0.53 -19.86
N GLY A 925 -40.20 1.48 -18.93
CA GLY A 925 -41.46 2.15 -18.60
C GLY A 925 -42.37 1.35 -17.68
N SER A 926 -41.87 0.29 -17.02
CA SER A 926 -42.59 -0.46 -15.98
C SER A 926 -42.12 -0.05 -14.57
N GLY A 927 -43.02 -0.07 -13.58
CA GLY A 927 -42.69 0.26 -12.19
C GLY A 927 -43.47 -0.57 -11.18
N THR A 928 -43.25 -0.34 -9.89
CA THR A 928 -43.86 -1.08 -8.77
C THR A 928 -45.40 -1.01 -8.73
N GLY A 929 -46.01 -0.06 -9.45
CA GLY A 929 -47.46 0.09 -9.61
C GLY A 929 -48.02 -0.36 -10.98
N GLY A 930 -47.21 -1.00 -11.83
CA GLY A 930 -47.58 -1.39 -13.20
C GLY A 930 -46.93 -0.52 -14.28
N THR A 931 -47.51 -0.58 -15.47
CA THR A 931 -47.06 0.14 -16.68
C THR A 931 -47.21 1.66 -16.50
N ALA A 932 -46.11 2.40 -16.59
CA ALA A 932 -46.12 3.86 -16.45
C ALA A 932 -46.86 4.50 -17.65
N PRO A 933 -47.85 5.39 -17.44
CA PRO A 933 -48.62 6.00 -18.53
C PRO A 933 -47.76 6.90 -19.44
N ASN A 934 -48.19 7.13 -20.69
CA ASN A 934 -47.52 8.10 -21.57
C ASN A 934 -47.52 9.49 -20.91
N GLY A 935 -46.37 10.17 -20.95
CA GLY A 935 -46.21 11.46 -20.25
C GLY A 935 -44.75 11.82 -19.94
N VAL A 936 -44.60 12.96 -19.26
CA VAL A 936 -43.30 13.47 -18.82
C VAL A 936 -42.95 12.87 -17.45
N TYR A 937 -41.74 12.37 -17.37
CA TYR A 937 -41.06 11.87 -16.18
C TYR A 937 -39.81 12.71 -15.94
N PHE A 938 -39.21 12.55 -14.77
CA PHE A 938 -37.97 13.23 -14.41
C PHE A 938 -36.91 12.19 -14.13
N TYR A 939 -35.67 12.47 -14.54
CA TYR A 939 -34.52 11.67 -14.16
C TYR A 939 -33.59 12.48 -13.26
N ILE A 940 -32.91 11.78 -12.38
CA ILE A 940 -31.71 12.25 -11.68
C ILE A 940 -30.64 11.22 -11.98
N ILE A 941 -29.51 11.68 -12.50
CA ILE A 941 -28.31 10.85 -12.68
C ILE A 941 -27.20 11.40 -11.81
N GLU A 942 -26.70 10.55 -10.92
CA GLU A 942 -25.50 10.82 -10.12
C GLU A 942 -24.37 10.04 -10.76
N PHE A 943 -23.38 10.74 -11.34
CA PHE A 943 -22.27 10.09 -12.04
C PHE A 943 -21.24 9.46 -11.09
N ASN A 944 -21.15 9.98 -9.85
CA ASN A 944 -20.30 9.48 -8.78
C ASN A 944 -18.81 9.34 -9.16
N LYS A 945 -18.32 10.23 -10.04
CA LYS A 945 -16.95 10.21 -10.56
C LYS A 945 -16.42 11.63 -10.78
N ASP A 946 -15.16 11.87 -10.46
CA ASP A 946 -14.41 13.12 -10.71
C ASP A 946 -15.07 14.41 -10.20
N GLY A 947 -15.90 14.31 -9.15
CA GLY A 947 -16.66 15.45 -8.63
C GLY A 947 -17.72 16.00 -9.60
N ARG A 948 -18.04 15.29 -10.68
CA ARG A 948 -19.07 15.70 -11.65
C ARG A 948 -20.42 15.81 -10.94
N ALA A 949 -21.03 16.98 -11.02
CA ALA A 949 -22.32 17.25 -10.39
C ALA A 949 -23.42 16.35 -10.95
N ALA A 950 -24.39 16.00 -10.10
CA ALA A 950 -25.57 15.26 -10.53
C ALA A 950 -26.37 16.07 -11.56
N GLU A 951 -26.82 15.40 -12.61
CA GLU A 951 -27.66 16.01 -13.63
C GLU A 951 -29.12 15.58 -13.44
N GLN A 952 -30.03 16.55 -13.60
CA GLN A 952 -31.47 16.31 -13.53
C GLN A 952 -32.13 16.84 -14.79
N GLY A 953 -33.13 16.11 -15.29
CA GLY A 953 -33.81 16.50 -16.51
C GLY A 953 -35.17 15.86 -16.65
N ARG A 954 -35.79 16.10 -17.81
CA ARG A 954 -37.10 15.54 -18.17
C ARG A 954 -36.92 14.47 -19.23
N LEU A 955 -37.75 13.44 -19.12
CA LEU A 955 -37.80 12.27 -19.99
C LEU A 955 -39.25 12.08 -20.46
N TYR A 956 -39.49 12.00 -21.76
CA TYR A 956 -40.81 11.73 -22.32
C TYR A 956 -40.98 10.25 -22.68
N LEU A 957 -41.97 9.60 -22.08
CA LEU A 957 -42.36 8.23 -22.41
C LEU A 957 -43.59 8.25 -23.31
N ASN A 958 -43.52 7.61 -24.49
CA ASN A 958 -44.65 7.46 -25.39
C ASN A 958 -44.72 6.07 -26.02
N ARG A 959 -45.67 5.24 -25.57
CA ARG A 959 -45.98 3.94 -26.19
C ARG A 959 -46.82 4.06 -27.44
#